data_AF-A0A7S0FSV7-F1
#
_entry.id   AF-A0A7S0FSV7-F1
#
_cell.length_a   1.000
_cell.length_b   1.000
_cell.length_c   1.000
_cell.angle_alpha   90.00
_cell.angle_beta   90.00
_cell.angle_gamma   90.00
#
_symmetry.space_group_name_H-M   'P 1'
#
loop_
_entity.id
_entity.type
_entity.pdbx_description
1 polymer ?
#
loop_
_entity_poly.entity_id
_entity_poly.type
_entity_poly.pdbx_seq_one_letter_code
_entity_poly.pdbx_strand_id
1 'polypeptide(L)'
;MPSLAALLQVGLIGLATGSASATALILGVSYGPVPLKNQDGASALPQDDWMSEQAVPMWGRAGRGDLRIIRQLGANAVRLYGNNPTNSHVNFLDEAWSLGLRILPGMSDHPYYQQVPGSCQQSTDYDCFSQIKPMYAQNLERGFLTVNRTYHPALEVMNIINEPDLKMPSDATSGGTEGLIKMCRSIISAFDAMLDAEQDLQVTGPLINFTATFSYAICSSCERFAGNPALGQMAQLEDAMNNPEKYGYRPRNDIAAAYRARWTHSFNTQNPATDLQHQFLDGYVSTFPATPVYIGEYHRVGANQTEDLSIILDIASRNSLFLGISFFQYQVAYWKSGSEMEFGMFGLTDQVIEPMPYFGTTYDIYCLDPVVDKASGAPMPNAVAAVYGGPGVGDAATLCAANPWGVPLDHTGFAQIAHQNSVPQMARFVRRIVEHLGATVADENGLDEFAKGFIGTESSSFAPMMALLGERPWWTQFDPEAKCLADRTADPVTIGNAIGWACSQAKTFSCDSIPEFCKRSTYTTADYVFSRFYEELAVSAGTNNPLQSCSFSDSALLAGALLSSRWTGALECAAGGAADKLSWTSVTRTTTGADHAATSTAQLRGTTTTDVARTTTTNVDATTATVRHDDKPVTTTTSVMPHHDDKPGTSAAATEPPHDASSQGAVSASWALLCGGLLLLFLRPLPGA
;
A
#
# COMPACT_ATOMS: atom_id res chain seq x y z
N MET A 1 -31.40 29.76 -57.01
CA MET A 1 -30.63 28.77 -56.23
C MET A 1 -30.30 29.37 -54.88
N PRO A 2 -30.96 28.96 -53.79
CA PRO A 2 -30.49 29.23 -52.44
C PRO A 2 -30.00 27.95 -51.73
N SER A 3 -29.10 28.21 -50.79
CA SER A 3 -28.23 27.32 -50.02
C SER A 3 -28.97 26.32 -49.15
N LEU A 4 -28.51 25.06 -49.16
CA LEU A 4 -28.81 24.02 -48.19
C LEU A 4 -27.71 24.02 -47.12
N ALA A 5 -28.02 24.50 -45.91
CA ALA A 5 -27.23 24.26 -44.72
C ALA A 5 -28.14 23.61 -43.67
N ALA A 6 -28.10 22.29 -43.60
CA ALA A 6 -28.76 21.50 -42.56
C ALA A 6 -27.68 21.09 -41.53
N LEU A 7 -27.74 21.70 -40.34
CA LEU A 7 -27.03 21.22 -39.16
C LEU A 7 -27.62 19.86 -38.76
N LEU A 8 -26.80 18.80 -38.80
CA LEU A 8 -27.05 17.56 -38.06
C LEU A 8 -26.47 17.71 -36.65
N GLN A 9 -27.30 18.02 -35.67
CA GLN A 9 -26.98 17.79 -34.25
C GLN A 9 -27.41 16.36 -33.90
N VAL A 10 -26.44 15.44 -33.91
CA VAL A 10 -26.63 14.09 -33.32
C VAL A 10 -26.42 14.24 -31.82
N GLY A 11 -27.51 14.36 -31.07
CA GLY A 11 -27.49 14.22 -29.62
C GLY A 11 -27.31 12.75 -29.25
N LEU A 12 -26.11 12.37 -28.80
CA LEU A 12 -25.90 11.12 -28.08
C LEU A 12 -26.55 11.24 -26.70
N ILE A 13 -27.80 10.81 -26.60
CA ILE A 13 -28.41 10.48 -25.31
C ILE A 13 -27.95 9.05 -24.98
N GLY A 14 -26.81 8.94 -24.31
CA GLY A 14 -26.37 7.70 -23.69
C GLY A 14 -27.26 7.41 -22.49
N LEU A 15 -28.31 6.61 -22.69
CA LEU A 15 -29.03 5.97 -21.59
C LEU A 15 -28.06 4.97 -20.93
N ALA A 16 -27.43 5.39 -19.83
CA ALA A 16 -26.70 4.51 -18.94
C ALA A 16 -27.71 3.59 -18.24
N THR A 17 -28.11 2.52 -18.92
CA THR A 17 -28.67 1.35 -18.26
C THR A 17 -27.52 0.73 -17.47
N GLY A 18 -27.43 1.11 -16.19
CA GLY A 18 -26.58 0.44 -15.21
C GLY A 18 -27.07 -0.99 -15.04
N SER A 19 -26.73 -1.87 -15.98
CA SER A 19 -26.71 -3.30 -15.72
C SER A 19 -25.83 -3.46 -14.48
N ALA A 20 -26.40 -3.97 -13.39
CA ALA A 20 -25.64 -4.42 -12.24
C ALA A 20 -24.65 -5.46 -12.76
N SER A 21 -23.48 -5.00 -13.16
CA SER A 21 -22.39 -5.86 -13.59
C SER A 21 -22.11 -6.73 -12.39
N ALA A 22 -22.27 -8.04 -12.54
CA ALA A 22 -21.94 -8.99 -11.48
C ALA A 22 -20.58 -8.59 -10.91
N THR A 23 -20.53 -8.32 -9.60
CA THR A 23 -19.30 -7.89 -8.93
C THR A 23 -18.24 -8.94 -9.23
N ALA A 24 -17.16 -8.52 -9.92
CA ALA A 24 -16.10 -9.44 -10.28
C ALA A 24 -15.53 -10.08 -9.01
N LEU A 25 -15.32 -11.41 -9.06
CA LEU A 25 -14.70 -12.16 -7.96
C LEU A 25 -13.45 -11.44 -7.45
N ILE A 26 -13.30 -11.36 -6.13
CA ILE A 26 -12.10 -10.86 -5.47
C ILE A 26 -11.02 -11.92 -5.62
N LEU A 27 -10.02 -11.60 -6.44
CA LEU A 27 -8.78 -12.32 -6.59
C LEU A 27 -7.70 -11.46 -5.95
N GLY A 28 -7.68 -11.45 -4.62
CA GLY A 28 -6.88 -10.54 -3.81
C GLY A 28 -5.51 -11.10 -3.45
N VAL A 29 -4.57 -10.21 -3.12
CA VAL A 29 -3.33 -10.56 -2.43
C VAL A 29 -3.18 -9.67 -1.20
N SER A 30 -2.92 -10.29 -0.05
CA SER A 30 -2.63 -9.58 1.20
C SER A 30 -1.20 -9.06 1.17
N TYR A 31 -1.05 -7.74 1.29
CA TYR A 31 0.18 -7.00 1.07
C TYR A 31 0.57 -6.21 2.32
N GLY A 32 1.70 -6.61 2.90
CA GLY A 32 2.36 -5.94 4.01
C GLY A 32 3.84 -6.29 4.03
N PRO A 33 4.57 -6.04 2.93
CA PRO A 33 5.97 -6.45 2.82
C PRO A 33 6.83 -5.63 3.77
N VAL A 34 7.82 -6.26 4.37
CA VAL A 34 8.78 -5.59 5.26
C VAL A 34 10.18 -5.86 4.73
N PRO A 35 11.02 -4.83 4.47
CA PRO A 35 12.33 -4.98 3.85
C PRO A 35 13.39 -5.49 4.86
N LEU A 36 13.04 -6.49 5.67
CA LEU A 36 13.92 -7.14 6.63
C LEU A 36 14.03 -8.62 6.27
N LYS A 37 15.23 -9.17 6.45
CA LYS A 37 15.53 -10.60 6.23
C LYS A 37 15.57 -11.44 7.51
N ASN A 38 15.38 -10.80 8.66
CA ASN A 38 15.28 -11.43 9.97
C ASN A 38 14.56 -10.47 10.95
N GLN A 39 14.56 -10.80 12.24
CA GLN A 39 13.93 -9.98 13.28
C GLN A 39 14.74 -8.72 13.65
N ASP A 40 16.00 -8.64 13.21
CA ASP A 40 16.86 -7.49 13.51
C ASP A 40 16.31 -6.26 12.78
N GLY A 41 16.17 -5.16 13.52
CA GLY A 41 15.61 -3.92 12.99
C GLY A 41 14.08 -3.87 12.94
N ALA A 42 13.37 -4.94 13.29
CA ALA A 42 11.89 -4.94 13.32
C ALA A 42 11.34 -3.88 14.29
N SER A 43 11.96 -3.72 15.46
CA SER A 43 11.62 -2.69 16.43
C SER A 43 12.00 -1.27 15.99
N ALA A 44 12.83 -1.13 14.95
CA ALA A 44 13.22 0.14 14.37
C ALA A 44 12.33 0.56 13.19
N LEU A 45 11.37 -0.28 12.78
CA LEU A 45 10.38 0.10 11.78
C LEU A 45 9.51 1.23 12.36
N PRO A 46 9.48 2.40 11.72
CA PRO A 46 8.78 3.56 12.25
C PRO A 46 7.26 3.40 12.20
N GLN A 47 6.76 2.62 11.22
CA GLN A 47 5.34 2.36 10.97
C GLN A 47 5.15 1.27 9.90
N ASP A 48 3.95 0.72 9.80
CA ASP A 48 3.53 -0.34 8.87
C ASP A 48 2.68 0.18 7.68
N ASP A 49 2.76 1.48 7.37
CA ASP A 49 2.08 2.10 6.24
C ASP A 49 2.84 1.94 4.91
N TRP A 50 2.67 0.77 4.30
CA TRP A 50 3.26 0.44 3.01
C TRP A 50 2.52 1.05 1.80
N MET A 51 1.44 1.79 2.03
CA MET A 51 0.79 2.61 1.00
C MET A 51 1.45 3.99 0.88
N SER A 52 2.31 4.36 1.83
CA SER A 52 2.97 5.66 1.85
C SER A 52 3.87 5.89 0.64
N GLU A 53 4.05 7.16 0.31
CA GLU A 53 4.92 7.62 -0.76
C GLU A 53 6.40 7.26 -0.51
N GLN A 54 6.84 7.11 0.75
CA GLN A 54 8.19 6.62 1.04
C GLN A 54 8.41 5.16 0.61
N ALA A 55 7.34 4.38 0.42
CA ALA A 55 7.40 2.98 -0.01
C ALA A 55 7.34 2.80 -1.54
N VAL A 56 7.34 3.90 -2.33
CA VAL A 56 7.36 3.84 -3.82
C VAL A 56 8.44 2.89 -4.38
N PRO A 57 9.67 2.83 -3.84
CA PRO A 57 10.67 1.85 -4.27
C PRO A 57 10.24 0.38 -4.19
N MET A 58 9.25 0.04 -3.36
CA MET A 58 8.70 -1.32 -3.27
C MET A 58 7.57 -1.55 -4.29
N TRP A 59 6.55 -0.70 -4.24
CA TRP A 59 5.30 -0.94 -4.95
C TRP A 59 5.20 -0.28 -6.33
N GLY A 60 5.92 0.83 -6.55
CA GLY A 60 5.82 1.65 -7.74
C GLY A 60 6.41 0.99 -9.00
N ARG A 61 5.90 1.36 -10.18
CA ARG A 61 6.33 0.77 -11.46
C ARG A 61 7.84 0.83 -11.70
N ALA A 62 8.53 1.85 -11.18
CA ALA A 62 9.97 2.03 -11.31
C ALA A 62 10.79 1.24 -10.28
N GLY A 63 10.23 1.02 -9.08
CA GLY A 63 10.94 0.26 -8.07
C GLY A 63 10.89 -1.24 -8.34
N ARG A 64 10.83 -2.04 -7.27
CA ARG A 64 10.63 -3.49 -7.39
C ARG A 64 9.34 -3.83 -8.15
N GLY A 65 8.32 -2.99 -8.03
CA GLY A 65 7.09 -3.07 -8.81
C GLY A 65 6.13 -4.13 -8.29
N ASP A 66 5.96 -4.19 -6.96
CA ASP A 66 5.12 -5.21 -6.33
C ASP A 66 3.67 -5.21 -6.85
N LEU A 67 3.06 -4.05 -7.11
CA LEU A 67 1.70 -3.98 -7.64
C LEU A 67 1.59 -4.57 -9.05
N ARG A 68 2.60 -4.32 -9.90
CA ARG A 68 2.68 -4.94 -11.24
C ARG A 68 2.81 -6.45 -11.13
N ILE A 69 3.62 -6.95 -10.20
CA ILE A 69 3.79 -8.39 -9.95
C ILE A 69 2.45 -8.99 -9.50
N ILE A 70 1.77 -8.38 -8.53
CA ILE A 70 0.44 -8.80 -8.08
C ILE A 70 -0.53 -8.86 -9.27
N ARG A 71 -0.54 -7.84 -10.14
CA ARG A 71 -1.38 -7.85 -11.35
C ARG A 71 -1.00 -8.97 -12.32
N GLN A 72 0.28 -9.30 -12.48
CA GLN A 72 0.78 -10.41 -13.31
C GLN A 72 0.38 -11.79 -12.76
N LEU A 73 0.07 -11.90 -11.47
CA LEU A 73 -0.57 -13.09 -10.92
C LEU A 73 -2.01 -13.24 -11.40
N GLY A 74 -2.61 -12.25 -12.06
CA GLY A 74 -4.04 -12.27 -12.40
C GLY A 74 -4.93 -11.71 -11.29
N ALA A 75 -4.33 -11.24 -10.18
CA ALA A 75 -5.06 -10.58 -9.12
C ALA A 75 -5.75 -9.30 -9.62
N ASN A 76 -6.84 -8.96 -8.95
CA ASN A 76 -7.62 -7.74 -9.19
C ASN A 76 -7.85 -6.92 -7.92
N ALA A 77 -7.26 -7.33 -6.81
CA ALA A 77 -7.40 -6.68 -5.52
C ALA A 77 -6.12 -6.78 -4.68
N VAL A 78 -5.88 -5.80 -3.81
CA VAL A 78 -4.79 -5.76 -2.84
C VAL A 78 -5.35 -5.39 -1.48
N ARG A 79 -5.12 -6.23 -0.47
CA ARG A 79 -5.54 -5.97 0.91
C ARG A 79 -4.34 -5.49 1.74
N LEU A 80 -4.55 -4.43 2.51
CA LEU A 80 -3.52 -3.83 3.37
C LEU A 80 -3.97 -3.82 4.84
N TYR A 81 -3.02 -3.55 5.74
CA TYR A 81 -3.18 -3.72 7.19
C TYR A 81 -3.13 -2.40 7.96
N GLY A 82 -2.02 -1.68 7.81
CA GLY A 82 -1.79 -0.40 8.44
C GLY A 82 -1.91 0.73 7.43
N ASN A 83 -2.51 1.83 7.87
CA ASN A 83 -2.38 3.12 7.24
C ASN A 83 -2.05 4.15 8.31
N ASN A 84 -1.07 5.01 8.03
CA ASN A 84 -0.83 6.16 8.87
C ASN A 84 -1.50 7.36 8.19
N PRO A 85 -2.52 7.94 8.83
CA PRO A 85 -3.33 8.97 8.21
C PRO A 85 -2.59 10.28 7.96
N THR A 86 -1.36 10.45 8.47
CA THR A 86 -0.53 11.60 8.15
C THR A 86 0.19 11.48 6.81
N ASN A 87 0.26 10.29 6.23
CA ASN A 87 0.90 10.09 4.93
C ASN A 87 -0.10 10.32 3.80
N SER A 88 0.41 10.68 2.63
CA SER A 88 -0.37 10.66 1.39
C SER A 88 -0.41 9.23 0.85
N HIS A 89 -1.59 8.82 0.40
CA HIS A 89 -1.84 7.52 -0.24
C HIS A 89 -2.22 7.66 -1.72
N VAL A 90 -2.26 8.89 -2.25
CA VAL A 90 -2.71 9.18 -3.62
C VAL A 90 -1.92 8.39 -4.66
N ASN A 91 -0.58 8.43 -4.59
CA ASN A 91 0.26 7.83 -5.61
C ASN A 91 0.12 6.30 -5.65
N PHE A 92 -0.02 5.65 -4.49
CA PHE A 92 -0.28 4.21 -4.41
C PHE A 92 -1.63 3.85 -5.05
N LEU A 93 -2.66 4.64 -4.76
CA LEU A 93 -4.00 4.43 -5.27
C LEU A 93 -4.08 4.68 -6.79
N ASP A 94 -3.41 5.72 -7.30
CA ASP A 94 -3.30 6.01 -8.74
C ASP A 94 -2.58 4.86 -9.48
N GLU A 95 -1.46 4.37 -8.94
CA GLU A 95 -0.70 3.25 -9.52
C GLU A 95 -1.55 1.98 -9.54
N ALA A 96 -2.20 1.63 -8.42
CA ALA A 96 -3.10 0.49 -8.34
C ALA A 96 -4.26 0.58 -9.35
N TRP A 97 -4.91 1.75 -9.44
CA TRP A 97 -5.98 1.99 -10.40
C TRP A 97 -5.51 1.82 -11.85
N SER A 98 -4.32 2.34 -12.17
CA SER A 98 -3.73 2.23 -13.51
C SER A 98 -3.48 0.77 -13.94
N LEU A 99 -3.27 -0.13 -12.97
CA LEU A 99 -3.09 -1.56 -13.16
C LEU A 99 -4.42 -2.35 -13.13
N GLY A 100 -5.54 -1.68 -12.85
CA GLY A 100 -6.84 -2.30 -12.67
C GLY A 100 -6.97 -3.07 -11.35
N LEU A 101 -6.23 -2.67 -10.32
CA LEU A 101 -6.29 -3.24 -8.98
C LEU A 101 -7.24 -2.42 -8.10
N ARG A 102 -8.10 -3.14 -7.38
CA ARG A 102 -8.89 -2.60 -6.27
C ARG A 102 -8.10 -2.66 -4.97
N ILE A 103 -8.29 -1.70 -4.07
CA ILE A 103 -7.57 -1.57 -2.82
C ILE A 103 -8.54 -1.74 -1.66
N LEU A 104 -8.19 -2.63 -0.74
CA LEU A 104 -8.93 -2.94 0.46
C LEU A 104 -8.06 -2.54 1.67
N PRO A 105 -8.00 -1.25 2.02
CA PRO A 105 -7.13 -0.78 3.09
C PRO A 105 -7.68 -1.19 4.46
N GLY A 106 -6.76 -1.42 5.41
CA GLY A 106 -7.07 -1.58 6.83
C GLY A 106 -6.78 -0.31 7.61
N MET A 107 -7.61 0.00 8.61
CA MET A 107 -7.19 0.93 9.64
C MET A 107 -6.07 0.31 10.48
N SER A 108 -5.06 1.11 10.80
CA SER A 108 -4.05 0.74 11.79
C SER A 108 -4.68 0.30 13.12
N ASP A 109 -4.05 -0.68 13.76
CA ASP A 109 -4.35 -1.12 15.13
C ASP A 109 -3.96 -0.05 16.20
N HIS A 110 -3.22 0.98 15.80
CA HIS A 110 -2.74 2.07 16.67
C HIS A 110 -3.82 2.71 17.55
N PRO A 111 -4.91 3.30 17.00
CA PRO A 111 -5.97 3.93 17.80
C PRO A 111 -6.73 2.95 18.69
N TYR A 112 -6.70 1.65 18.37
CA TYR A 112 -7.49 0.64 19.07
C TYR A 112 -6.85 0.21 20.37
N TYR A 113 -5.57 -0.17 20.34
CA TYR A 113 -4.88 -0.72 21.51
C TYR A 113 -3.37 -0.44 21.58
N GLN A 114 -2.70 -0.06 20.49
CA GLN A 114 -1.24 0.14 20.52
C GLN A 114 -0.84 1.54 21.00
N GLN A 115 -1.72 2.53 20.87
CA GLN A 115 -1.50 3.88 21.39
C GLN A 115 -1.60 3.86 22.93
N VAL A 116 -0.48 3.99 23.62
CA VAL A 116 -0.43 3.96 25.09
C VAL A 116 0.32 5.19 25.63
N PRO A 117 -0.35 6.07 26.41
CA PRO A 117 -1.79 6.12 26.65
C PRO A 117 -2.54 6.65 25.42
N GLY A 118 -3.87 6.45 25.37
CA GLY A 118 -4.75 7.14 24.40
C GLY A 118 -5.60 6.23 23.51
N SER A 119 -5.25 4.95 23.41
CA SER A 119 -6.06 3.96 22.68
C SER A 119 -7.46 3.82 23.24
N CYS A 120 -8.43 3.46 22.40
CA CYS A 120 -9.82 3.33 22.84
C CYS A 120 -10.02 2.18 23.84
N GLN A 121 -9.23 1.09 23.73
CA GLN A 121 -9.22 0.02 24.73
C GLN A 121 -8.94 0.55 26.15
N GLN A 122 -8.02 1.50 26.29
CA GLN A 122 -7.58 1.98 27.61
C GLN A 122 -8.32 3.24 28.06
N SER A 123 -8.70 4.10 27.12
CA SER A 123 -9.06 5.49 27.42
C SER A 123 -10.57 5.74 27.40
N THR A 124 -11.33 4.91 26.68
CA THR A 124 -12.76 5.14 26.39
C THR A 124 -13.60 3.87 26.54
N ASP A 125 -13.11 2.86 27.27
CA ASP A 125 -13.80 1.58 27.49
C ASP A 125 -14.39 1.02 26.18
N TYR A 126 -13.52 0.89 25.17
CA TYR A 126 -13.84 0.32 23.88
C TYR A 126 -14.83 1.15 23.03
N ASP A 127 -15.14 2.39 23.39
CA ASP A 127 -15.75 3.38 22.48
C ASP A 127 -14.65 4.06 21.67
N CYS A 128 -14.45 3.63 20.43
CA CYS A 128 -13.35 4.07 19.57
C CYS A 128 -13.69 5.30 18.72
N PHE A 129 -14.84 5.95 18.96
CA PHE A 129 -15.30 7.04 18.10
C PHE A 129 -14.30 8.22 18.05
N SER A 130 -13.82 8.67 19.21
CA SER A 130 -12.97 9.87 19.29
C SER A 130 -11.55 9.65 18.75
N GLN A 131 -11.03 8.43 18.80
CA GLN A 131 -9.74 8.08 18.20
C GLN A 131 -9.86 7.87 16.68
N ILE A 132 -10.93 7.21 16.21
CA ILE A 132 -11.06 6.81 14.80
C ILE A 132 -11.48 7.97 13.91
N LYS A 133 -12.42 8.82 14.33
CA LYS A 133 -12.93 9.93 13.50
C LYS A 133 -11.81 10.82 12.93
N PRO A 134 -10.89 11.39 13.73
CA PRO A 134 -9.84 12.26 13.20
C PRO A 134 -8.81 11.54 12.32
N MET A 135 -8.56 10.25 12.57
CA MET A 135 -7.65 9.46 11.73
C MET A 135 -8.28 9.14 10.37
N TYR A 136 -9.54 8.72 10.35
CA TYR A 136 -10.24 8.45 9.10
C TYR A 136 -10.47 9.71 8.27
N ALA A 137 -10.80 10.84 8.91
CA ALA A 137 -10.88 12.13 8.23
C ALA A 137 -9.57 12.52 7.52
N GLN A 138 -8.44 12.26 8.18
CA GLN A 138 -7.12 12.49 7.57
C GLN A 138 -6.84 11.53 6.40
N ASN A 139 -7.19 10.24 6.51
CA ASN A 139 -7.11 9.31 5.35
C ASN A 139 -7.95 9.81 4.16
N LEU A 140 -9.18 10.28 4.43
CA LEU A 140 -10.06 10.92 3.43
C LEU A 140 -9.36 12.11 2.76
N GLU A 141 -8.76 13.01 3.53
CA GLU A 141 -8.09 14.20 3.00
C GLU A 141 -6.78 13.90 2.28
N ARG A 142 -6.05 12.84 2.69
CA ARG A 142 -4.70 12.49 2.21
C ARG A 142 -4.67 11.34 1.20
N GLY A 143 -5.78 11.11 0.51
CA GLY A 143 -5.76 10.36 -0.75
C GLY A 143 -6.94 9.44 -0.96
N PHE A 144 -7.73 9.17 0.07
CA PHE A 144 -8.94 8.36 -0.14
C PHE A 144 -10.02 9.15 -0.89
N LEU A 145 -10.00 10.48 -0.84
CA LEU A 145 -10.85 11.33 -1.67
C LEU A 145 -10.07 11.98 -2.80
N THR A 146 -10.74 12.08 -3.95
CA THR A 146 -10.33 12.95 -5.05
C THR A 146 -10.59 14.42 -4.70
N VAL A 147 -10.09 15.33 -5.55
CA VAL A 147 -10.37 16.78 -5.45
C VAL A 147 -11.87 17.11 -5.46
N ASN A 148 -12.70 16.24 -6.05
CA ASN A 148 -14.15 16.39 -6.12
C ASN A 148 -14.88 15.80 -4.89
N ARG A 149 -14.14 15.40 -3.86
CA ARG A 149 -14.67 14.77 -2.64
C ARG A 149 -15.44 13.48 -2.90
N THR A 150 -15.11 12.79 -3.98
CA THR A 150 -15.54 11.41 -4.22
C THR A 150 -14.44 10.47 -3.77
N TYR A 151 -14.77 9.24 -3.39
CA TYR A 151 -13.75 8.23 -3.16
C TYR A 151 -12.85 8.04 -4.37
N HIS A 152 -11.57 7.75 -4.12
CA HIS A 152 -10.63 7.33 -5.14
C HIS A 152 -11.13 6.02 -5.77
N PRO A 153 -11.17 5.89 -7.11
CA PRO A 153 -11.80 4.76 -7.78
C PRO A 153 -11.13 3.40 -7.51
N ALA A 154 -9.88 3.39 -7.05
CA ALA A 154 -9.22 2.17 -6.59
C ALA A 154 -9.82 1.60 -5.30
N LEU A 155 -10.43 2.41 -4.43
CA LEU A 155 -10.91 1.95 -3.13
C LEU A 155 -12.21 1.17 -3.26
N GLU A 156 -12.25 -0.03 -2.68
CA GLU A 156 -13.43 -0.92 -2.74
C GLU A 156 -14.05 -1.14 -1.34
N VAL A 157 -13.24 -1.62 -0.39
CA VAL A 157 -13.71 -2.00 0.96
C VAL A 157 -12.74 -1.50 2.02
N MET A 158 -13.23 -0.70 2.98
CA MET A 158 -12.45 -0.28 4.14
C MET A 158 -12.57 -1.31 5.27
N ASN A 159 -11.46 -1.93 5.65
CA ASN A 159 -11.41 -2.80 6.83
C ASN A 159 -11.20 -1.95 8.10
N ILE A 160 -12.25 -1.89 8.92
CA ILE A 160 -12.28 -1.11 10.15
C ILE A 160 -11.29 -1.64 11.17
N ILE A 161 -11.16 -2.97 11.27
CA ILE A 161 -10.24 -3.64 12.19
C ILE A 161 -10.06 -5.11 11.78
N ASN A 162 -8.82 -5.60 11.82
CA ASN A 162 -8.50 -7.01 11.59
C ASN A 162 -8.51 -7.80 12.89
N GLU A 163 -9.24 -8.91 12.90
CA GLU A 163 -9.43 -9.87 13.99
C GLU A 163 -9.82 -9.22 15.32
N PRO A 164 -10.89 -8.39 15.34
CA PRO A 164 -11.33 -7.75 16.57
C PRO A 164 -11.69 -8.77 17.67
N ASP A 165 -12.10 -9.98 17.27
CA ASP A 165 -12.43 -11.07 18.18
C ASP A 165 -11.23 -11.70 18.90
N LEU A 166 -10.01 -11.38 18.46
CA LEU A 166 -8.74 -11.74 19.11
C LEU A 166 -8.05 -10.54 19.77
N LYS A 167 -8.61 -9.33 19.67
CA LYS A 167 -7.95 -8.09 20.08
C LYS A 167 -8.78 -7.22 21.03
N MET A 168 -10.12 -7.27 20.95
CA MET A 168 -10.99 -6.27 21.57
C MET A 168 -12.05 -6.85 22.52
N PRO A 169 -11.73 -7.37 23.70
CA PRO A 169 -10.42 -7.81 24.19
C PRO A 169 -9.99 -9.14 23.56
N SER A 170 -8.79 -9.61 23.91
CA SER A 170 -8.23 -10.87 23.39
C SER A 170 -9.02 -12.13 23.75
N ASP A 171 -9.93 -12.04 24.71
CA ASP A 171 -10.82 -13.12 25.13
C ASP A 171 -12.27 -12.90 24.68
N ALA A 172 -12.56 -11.98 23.73
CA ALA A 172 -13.94 -11.64 23.33
C ALA A 172 -14.83 -12.86 22.96
N THR A 173 -14.24 -13.92 22.39
CA THR A 173 -14.96 -15.14 21.99
C THR A 173 -15.19 -16.14 23.12
N SER A 174 -14.41 -16.09 24.20
CA SER A 174 -14.35 -17.14 25.24
C SER A 174 -14.47 -16.64 26.68
N GLY A 175 -14.25 -15.34 26.92
CA GLY A 175 -14.29 -14.67 28.22
C GLY A 175 -15.70 -14.30 28.71
N GLY A 176 -16.75 -14.74 28.00
CA GLY A 176 -18.14 -14.43 28.32
C GLY A 176 -18.67 -13.18 27.63
N THR A 177 -19.88 -12.79 28.01
CA THR A 177 -20.64 -11.74 27.30
C THR A 177 -20.03 -10.34 27.42
N GLU A 178 -19.25 -10.06 28.46
CA GLU A 178 -18.61 -8.74 28.64
C GLU A 178 -17.55 -8.46 27.56
N GLY A 179 -16.68 -9.43 27.27
CA GLY A 179 -15.68 -9.31 26.20
C GLY A 179 -16.35 -9.13 24.85
N LEU A 180 -17.40 -9.91 24.58
CA LEU A 180 -18.20 -9.79 23.36
C LEU A 180 -18.85 -8.41 23.20
N ILE A 181 -19.36 -7.82 24.30
CA ILE A 181 -19.93 -6.48 24.29
C ILE A 181 -18.88 -5.43 23.93
N LYS A 182 -17.68 -5.53 24.51
CA LYS A 182 -16.55 -4.62 24.24
C LYS A 182 -16.07 -4.72 22.79
N MET A 183 -16.03 -5.92 22.23
CA MET A 183 -15.68 -6.14 20.81
C MET A 183 -16.67 -5.44 19.90
N CYS A 184 -17.96 -5.68 20.11
CA CYS A 184 -19.00 -5.07 19.29
C CYS A 184 -19.01 -3.55 19.45
N ARG A 185 -18.88 -3.02 20.67
CA ARG A 185 -18.77 -1.58 20.93
C ARG A 185 -17.62 -0.94 20.17
N SER A 186 -16.45 -1.60 20.14
CA SER A 186 -15.28 -1.10 19.40
C SER A 186 -15.59 -0.92 17.92
N ILE A 187 -16.20 -1.94 17.30
CA ILE A 187 -16.48 -1.95 15.86
C ILE A 187 -17.56 -0.93 15.52
N ILE A 188 -18.70 -0.93 16.22
CA ILE A 188 -19.83 -0.04 15.88
C ILE A 188 -19.50 1.44 16.13
N SER A 189 -18.70 1.74 17.16
CA SER A 189 -18.27 3.11 17.44
C SER A 189 -17.23 3.63 16.46
N ALA A 190 -16.31 2.77 16.00
CA ALA A 190 -15.39 3.09 14.92
C ALA A 190 -16.13 3.31 13.59
N PHE A 191 -17.11 2.47 13.28
CA PHE A 191 -17.93 2.63 12.07
C PHE A 191 -18.72 3.95 12.08
N ASP A 192 -19.37 4.27 13.21
CA ASP A 192 -20.06 5.56 13.37
C ASP A 192 -19.12 6.74 13.17
N ALA A 193 -17.89 6.66 13.71
CA ALA A 193 -16.86 7.69 13.52
C ALA A 193 -16.45 7.88 12.06
N MET A 194 -16.37 6.81 11.27
CA MET A 194 -16.05 6.90 9.85
C MET A 194 -17.17 7.59 9.06
N LEU A 195 -18.43 7.25 9.35
CA LEU A 195 -19.60 7.92 8.74
C LEU A 195 -19.64 9.42 9.10
N ASP A 196 -19.36 9.75 10.35
CA ASP A 196 -19.33 11.14 10.83
C ASP A 196 -18.20 11.93 10.15
N ALA A 197 -17.04 11.31 9.90
CA ALA A 197 -15.95 11.91 9.13
C ALA A 197 -16.33 12.13 7.65
N GLU A 198 -17.03 11.19 7.01
CA GLU A 198 -17.55 11.36 5.65
C GLU A 198 -18.51 12.57 5.57
N GLN A 199 -19.41 12.71 6.56
CA GLN A 199 -20.35 13.83 6.63
C GLN A 199 -19.61 15.17 6.82
N ASP A 200 -18.66 15.21 7.74
CA ASP A 200 -17.82 16.39 8.03
C ASP A 200 -17.08 16.90 6.79
N LEU A 201 -16.63 15.99 5.92
CA LEU A 201 -15.91 16.30 4.70
C LEU A 201 -16.82 16.42 3.48
N GLN A 202 -18.12 16.18 3.63
CA GLN A 202 -19.12 16.22 2.57
C GLN A 202 -18.71 15.28 1.41
N VAL A 203 -18.42 14.02 1.73
CA VAL A 203 -18.12 13.00 0.73
C VAL A 203 -19.33 12.82 -0.20
N THR A 204 -19.07 12.72 -1.50
CA THR A 204 -20.09 12.60 -2.55
C THR A 204 -19.78 11.46 -3.51
N GLY A 205 -20.68 11.19 -4.47
CA GLY A 205 -20.50 10.15 -5.48
C GLY A 205 -20.72 8.74 -4.94
N PRO A 206 -20.22 7.71 -5.66
CA PRO A 206 -20.24 6.33 -5.19
C PRO A 206 -19.45 6.20 -3.88
N LEU A 207 -20.07 5.54 -2.90
CA LEU A 207 -19.48 5.29 -1.60
C LEU A 207 -18.91 3.88 -1.53
N ILE A 208 -17.85 3.68 -0.75
CA ILE A 208 -17.24 2.36 -0.55
C ILE A 208 -17.99 1.54 0.51
N ASN A 209 -17.74 0.23 0.52
CA ASN A 209 -18.19 -0.65 1.59
C ASN A 209 -17.21 -0.66 2.77
N PHE A 210 -17.69 -1.15 3.92
CA PHE A 210 -16.89 -1.39 5.12
C PHE A 210 -16.91 -2.87 5.50
N THR A 211 -15.92 -3.27 6.27
CA THR A 211 -15.84 -4.62 6.85
C THR A 211 -15.14 -4.58 8.22
N ALA A 212 -15.32 -5.65 8.98
CA ALA A 212 -14.43 -6.03 10.05
C ALA A 212 -14.05 -7.49 9.77
N THR A 213 -12.77 -7.76 9.56
CA THR A 213 -12.30 -9.11 9.22
C THR A 213 -12.14 -9.94 10.48
N PHE A 214 -13.03 -10.88 10.76
CA PHE A 214 -12.95 -11.75 11.94
C PHE A 214 -11.95 -12.90 11.77
N SER A 215 -11.50 -13.50 12.87
CA SER A 215 -10.83 -14.80 12.77
C SER A 215 -11.84 -15.91 12.42
N TYR A 216 -11.36 -17.07 11.97
CA TYR A 216 -12.20 -18.28 11.82
C TYR A 216 -12.46 -19.01 13.14
N ALA A 217 -12.30 -18.36 14.29
CA ALA A 217 -12.55 -18.98 15.59
C ALA A 217 -14.05 -19.21 15.84
N ILE A 218 -14.33 -20.19 16.70
CA ILE A 218 -15.67 -20.41 17.25
C ILE A 218 -15.90 -19.42 18.39
N CYS A 219 -17.03 -18.71 18.37
CA CYS A 219 -17.42 -17.80 19.43
C CYS A 219 -18.36 -18.47 20.45
N SER A 220 -17.78 -19.12 21.47
CA SER A 220 -18.58 -19.78 22.52
C SER A 220 -19.40 -18.80 23.37
N SER A 221 -19.01 -17.53 23.40
CA SER A 221 -19.71 -16.46 24.12
C SER A 221 -20.84 -15.81 23.31
N CYS A 222 -20.95 -16.11 22.01
CA CYS A 222 -21.96 -15.52 21.14
C CYS A 222 -23.35 -16.12 21.40
N GLU A 223 -24.40 -15.29 21.31
CA GLU A 223 -25.77 -15.73 21.59
C GLU A 223 -26.30 -16.74 20.56
N ARG A 224 -25.79 -16.64 19.33
CA ARG A 224 -26.17 -17.48 18.19
C ARG A 224 -24.91 -18.08 17.57
N PHE A 225 -25.07 -19.27 16.99
CA PHE A 225 -24.02 -19.94 16.21
C PHE A 225 -22.73 -20.17 16.99
N ALA A 226 -22.82 -20.44 18.30
CA ALA A 226 -21.68 -20.63 19.19
C ALA A 226 -20.78 -21.84 18.86
N GLY A 227 -21.11 -22.63 17.84
CA GLY A 227 -20.30 -23.74 17.31
C GLY A 227 -19.86 -23.55 15.85
N ASN A 228 -20.24 -22.44 15.19
CA ASN A 228 -19.87 -22.16 13.81
C ASN A 228 -18.74 -21.13 13.77
N PRO A 229 -17.62 -21.43 13.08
CA PRO A 229 -16.50 -20.50 12.98
C PRO A 229 -16.91 -19.21 12.27
N ALA A 230 -16.46 -18.06 12.78
CA ALA A 230 -16.75 -16.68 12.30
C ALA A 230 -18.24 -16.24 12.31
N LEU A 231 -19.19 -17.15 12.08
CA LEU A 231 -20.61 -16.85 11.90
C LEU A 231 -21.24 -16.25 13.17
N GLY A 232 -20.85 -16.75 14.36
CA GLY A 232 -21.32 -16.22 15.63
C GLY A 232 -20.92 -14.75 15.83
N GLN A 233 -19.66 -14.42 15.53
CA GLN A 233 -19.14 -13.06 15.61
C GLN A 233 -19.90 -12.11 14.67
N MET A 234 -20.14 -12.53 13.42
CA MET A 234 -20.88 -11.72 12.44
C MET A 234 -22.34 -11.50 12.85
N ALA A 235 -23.00 -12.53 13.39
CA ALA A 235 -24.38 -12.42 13.89
C ALA A 235 -24.47 -11.49 15.11
N GLN A 236 -23.46 -11.53 15.99
CA GLN A 236 -23.40 -10.60 17.11
C GLN A 236 -23.15 -9.15 16.63
N LEU A 237 -22.29 -8.95 15.64
CA LEU A 237 -22.06 -7.63 15.07
C LEU A 237 -23.33 -7.07 14.40
N GLU A 238 -24.10 -7.89 13.67
CA GLU A 238 -25.39 -7.47 13.13
C GLU A 238 -26.36 -7.02 14.24
N ASP A 239 -26.45 -7.77 15.35
CA ASP A 239 -27.26 -7.38 16.50
C ASP A 239 -26.78 -6.05 17.09
N ALA A 240 -25.46 -5.84 17.18
CA ALA A 240 -24.88 -4.58 17.66
C ALA A 240 -25.14 -3.38 16.75
N MET A 241 -25.12 -3.59 15.43
CA MET A 241 -25.46 -2.55 14.45
C MET A 241 -26.94 -2.15 14.52
N ASN A 242 -27.83 -3.11 14.81
CA ASN A 242 -29.27 -2.86 14.91
C ASN A 242 -29.73 -2.41 16.31
N ASN A 243 -29.01 -2.78 17.37
CA ASN A 243 -29.37 -2.52 18.77
C ASN A 243 -28.16 -1.96 19.56
N PRO A 244 -27.54 -0.85 19.15
CA PRO A 244 -26.29 -0.37 19.73
C PRO A 244 -26.36 -0.08 21.24
N GLU A 245 -27.53 0.30 21.77
CA GLU A 245 -27.73 0.57 23.19
C GLU A 245 -27.54 -0.69 24.06
N LYS A 246 -27.84 -1.88 23.53
CA LYS A 246 -27.56 -3.17 24.19
C LYS A 246 -26.06 -3.35 24.49
N TYR A 247 -25.22 -2.70 23.68
CA TYR A 247 -23.76 -2.75 23.77
C TYR A 247 -23.18 -1.52 24.48
N GLY A 248 -24.03 -0.68 25.07
CA GLY A 248 -23.63 0.54 25.75
C GLY A 248 -23.12 1.63 24.80
N TYR A 249 -23.57 1.62 23.55
CA TYR A 249 -23.23 2.66 22.57
C TYR A 249 -24.48 3.43 22.13
N ARG A 250 -24.31 4.74 21.91
CA ARG A 250 -25.35 5.59 21.34
C ARG A 250 -24.81 6.21 20.06
N PRO A 251 -25.26 5.78 18.87
CA PRO A 251 -24.69 6.25 17.63
C PRO A 251 -25.09 7.70 17.34
N ARG A 252 -24.23 8.40 16.60
CA ARG A 252 -24.47 9.74 16.08
C ARG A 252 -25.08 9.69 14.69
N ASN A 253 -24.84 8.61 13.94
CA ASN A 253 -25.42 8.33 12.62
C ASN A 253 -26.39 7.13 12.66
N ASP A 254 -27.16 6.94 11.58
CA ASP A 254 -27.97 5.73 11.39
C ASP A 254 -27.08 4.56 10.93
N ILE A 255 -26.32 4.00 11.87
CA ILE A 255 -25.38 2.90 11.61
C ILE A 255 -26.09 1.63 11.12
N ALA A 256 -27.35 1.41 11.49
CA ALA A 256 -28.12 0.24 11.08
C ALA A 256 -28.46 0.32 9.57
N ALA A 257 -28.91 1.49 9.11
CA ALA A 257 -29.15 1.72 7.68
C ALA A 257 -27.85 1.69 6.88
N ALA A 258 -26.77 2.31 7.38
CA ALA A 258 -25.48 2.28 6.73
C ALA A 258 -24.91 0.85 6.62
N TYR A 259 -25.02 0.04 7.67
CA TYR A 259 -24.61 -1.37 7.67
C TYR A 259 -25.33 -2.17 6.58
N ARG A 260 -26.65 -2.05 6.47
CA ARG A 260 -27.41 -2.76 5.43
C ARG A 260 -27.04 -2.35 4.00
N ALA A 261 -26.61 -1.09 3.82
CA ALA A 261 -26.32 -0.54 2.50
C ALA A 261 -24.86 -0.71 2.07
N ARG A 262 -23.92 -0.73 3.02
CA ARG A 262 -22.49 -0.53 2.77
C ARG A 262 -21.59 -1.48 3.56
N TRP A 263 -22.05 -2.69 3.84
CA TRP A 263 -21.25 -3.68 4.57
C TRP A 263 -20.98 -4.94 3.76
N THR A 264 -19.75 -5.41 3.84
CA THR A 264 -19.30 -6.70 3.33
C THR A 264 -18.66 -7.47 4.50
N HIS A 265 -19.17 -8.64 4.87
CA HIS A 265 -18.52 -9.45 5.91
C HIS A 265 -17.16 -9.96 5.45
N SER A 266 -16.25 -10.19 6.39
CA SER A 266 -14.95 -10.79 6.09
C SER A 266 -14.46 -11.63 7.24
N PHE A 267 -13.65 -12.64 6.93
CA PHE A 267 -12.93 -13.44 7.91
C PHE A 267 -11.58 -13.94 7.37
N ASN A 268 -10.66 -14.33 8.25
CA ASN A 268 -9.38 -14.96 7.92
C ASN A 268 -9.45 -16.45 8.21
N THR A 269 -8.93 -17.30 7.32
CA THR A 269 -8.85 -18.74 7.58
C THR A 269 -7.71 -19.41 6.83
N GLN A 270 -7.19 -20.48 7.42
CA GLN A 270 -6.27 -21.42 6.78
C GLN A 270 -6.90 -22.82 6.65
N ASN A 271 -8.19 -22.96 6.94
CA ASN A 271 -8.90 -24.23 6.82
C ASN A 271 -8.96 -24.67 5.34
N PRO A 272 -9.03 -25.98 5.06
CA PRO A 272 -9.21 -26.49 3.71
C PRO A 272 -10.41 -25.87 3.00
N ALA A 273 -10.26 -25.58 1.71
CA ALA A 273 -11.36 -25.05 0.89
C ALA A 273 -12.62 -25.93 0.95
N THR A 274 -12.43 -27.25 1.01
CA THR A 274 -13.49 -28.26 1.10
C THR A 274 -14.36 -28.14 2.36
N ASP A 275 -13.82 -27.51 3.41
CA ASP A 275 -14.49 -27.39 4.69
C ASP A 275 -15.40 -26.17 4.75
N LEU A 276 -15.12 -25.15 3.93
CA LEU A 276 -15.79 -23.85 4.02
C LEU A 276 -17.31 -23.96 3.81
N GLN A 277 -17.75 -24.77 2.84
CA GLN A 277 -19.16 -24.87 2.48
C GLN A 277 -20.02 -25.24 3.70
N HIS A 278 -19.65 -26.33 4.38
CA HIS A 278 -20.47 -26.90 5.44
C HIS A 278 -20.21 -26.25 6.81
N GLN A 279 -18.98 -25.79 7.08
CA GLN A 279 -18.66 -25.16 8.37
C GLN A 279 -19.21 -23.73 8.47
N PHE A 280 -19.28 -23.01 7.35
CA PHE A 280 -19.62 -21.59 7.33
C PHE A 280 -20.70 -21.23 6.29
N LEU A 281 -20.50 -21.49 5.00
CA LEU A 281 -21.33 -20.88 3.95
C LEU A 281 -22.80 -21.33 3.99
N ASP A 282 -23.10 -22.58 4.31
CA ASP A 282 -24.49 -23.05 4.43
C ASP A 282 -25.26 -22.29 5.52
N GLY A 283 -24.61 -22.05 6.66
CA GLY A 283 -25.16 -21.22 7.75
C GLY A 283 -25.20 -19.73 7.38
N TYR A 284 -24.17 -19.25 6.68
CA TYR A 284 -24.05 -17.85 6.28
C TYR A 284 -25.15 -17.44 5.29
N VAL A 285 -25.34 -18.19 4.19
CA VAL A 285 -26.31 -17.86 3.13
C VAL A 285 -27.74 -17.81 3.68
N SER A 286 -28.07 -18.67 4.65
CA SER A 286 -29.38 -18.66 5.30
C SER A 286 -29.55 -17.51 6.30
N THR A 287 -28.46 -17.07 6.93
CA THR A 287 -28.49 -16.00 7.94
C THR A 287 -28.43 -14.60 7.32
N PHE A 288 -27.61 -14.42 6.29
CA PHE A 288 -27.32 -13.13 5.64
C PHE A 288 -27.57 -13.18 4.13
N PRO A 289 -28.83 -13.32 3.68
CA PRO A 289 -29.15 -13.57 2.27
C PRO A 289 -28.83 -12.40 1.33
N ALA A 290 -28.49 -11.23 1.86
CA ALA A 290 -28.21 -10.01 1.10
C ALA A 290 -26.85 -9.36 1.41
N THR A 291 -26.09 -9.89 2.37
CA THR A 291 -24.79 -9.31 2.76
C THR A 291 -23.68 -10.17 2.16
N PRO A 292 -22.85 -9.62 1.26
CA PRO A 292 -21.74 -10.37 0.71
C PRO A 292 -20.64 -10.65 1.75
N VAL A 293 -19.85 -11.68 1.51
CA VAL A 293 -18.69 -12.08 2.34
C VAL A 293 -17.49 -12.41 1.46
N TYR A 294 -16.28 -12.16 1.97
CA TYR A 294 -15.04 -12.63 1.35
C TYR A 294 -14.02 -13.07 2.41
N ILE A 295 -13.03 -13.88 2.03
CA ILE A 295 -11.94 -14.23 2.94
C ILE A 295 -10.85 -13.15 2.85
N GLY A 296 -10.60 -12.45 3.96
CA GLY A 296 -9.58 -11.40 4.04
C GLY A 296 -8.16 -11.97 4.00
N GLU A 297 -7.95 -13.17 4.52
CA GLU A 297 -6.69 -13.91 4.48
C GLU A 297 -6.96 -15.38 4.25
N TYR A 298 -6.45 -15.89 3.13
CA TYR A 298 -6.58 -17.30 2.78
C TYR A 298 -5.23 -17.85 2.33
N HIS A 299 -4.68 -18.81 3.06
CA HIS A 299 -3.56 -19.63 2.63
C HIS A 299 -3.44 -20.83 3.56
N ARG A 300 -3.66 -22.03 3.01
CA ARG A 300 -3.49 -23.28 3.75
C ARG A 300 -2.06 -23.77 3.62
N VAL A 301 -1.20 -23.42 4.58
CA VAL A 301 0.21 -23.82 4.58
C VAL A 301 0.37 -25.34 4.44
N GLY A 302 1.25 -25.76 3.53
CA GLY A 302 1.57 -27.16 3.29
C GLY A 302 0.55 -27.94 2.44
N ALA A 303 -0.55 -27.32 1.99
CA ALA A 303 -1.44 -27.89 0.99
C ALA A 303 -0.95 -27.59 -0.43
N ASN A 304 -1.41 -28.36 -1.42
CA ASN A 304 -1.22 -28.03 -2.82
C ASN A 304 -2.04 -26.77 -3.15
N GLN A 305 -1.36 -25.63 -3.28
CA GLN A 305 -2.06 -24.35 -3.43
C GLN A 305 -2.85 -24.26 -4.73
N THR A 306 -2.40 -24.89 -5.81
CA THR A 306 -3.14 -24.86 -7.09
C THR A 306 -4.50 -25.54 -6.92
N GLU A 307 -4.54 -26.69 -6.25
CA GLU A 307 -5.77 -27.44 -6.00
C GLU A 307 -6.68 -26.71 -5.01
N ASP A 308 -6.15 -26.32 -3.85
CA ASP A 308 -6.92 -25.70 -2.78
C ASP A 308 -7.52 -24.34 -3.21
N LEU A 309 -6.75 -23.52 -3.95
CA LEU A 309 -7.24 -22.27 -4.53
C LEU A 309 -8.27 -22.50 -5.65
N SER A 310 -8.12 -23.56 -6.45
CA SER A 310 -9.12 -23.89 -7.48
C SER A 310 -10.47 -24.23 -6.86
N ILE A 311 -10.47 -24.98 -5.75
CA ILE A 311 -11.69 -25.35 -5.03
C ILE A 311 -12.35 -24.12 -4.42
N ILE A 312 -11.60 -23.25 -3.73
CA ILE A 312 -12.20 -22.10 -3.05
C ILE A 312 -12.80 -21.08 -4.05
N LEU A 313 -12.16 -20.88 -5.20
CA LEU A 313 -12.67 -19.99 -6.24
C LEU A 313 -13.81 -20.61 -7.05
N ASP A 314 -13.85 -21.92 -7.22
CA ASP A 314 -15.04 -22.61 -7.75
C ASP A 314 -16.25 -22.43 -6.83
N ILE A 315 -16.07 -22.56 -5.50
CA ILE A 315 -17.12 -22.28 -4.51
C ILE A 315 -17.60 -20.84 -4.63
N ALA A 316 -16.70 -19.87 -4.73
CA ALA A 316 -17.03 -18.45 -4.90
C ALA A 316 -17.81 -18.20 -6.22
N SER A 317 -17.40 -18.81 -7.32
CA SER A 317 -18.07 -18.66 -8.62
C SER A 317 -19.51 -19.16 -8.64
N ARG A 318 -19.85 -20.11 -7.75
CA ARG A 318 -21.19 -20.73 -7.63
C ARG A 318 -22.06 -20.07 -6.55
N ASN A 319 -21.54 -19.13 -5.78
CA ASN A 319 -22.23 -18.48 -4.67
C ASN A 319 -22.15 -16.96 -4.80
N SER A 320 -23.25 -16.30 -5.16
CA SER A 320 -23.29 -14.85 -5.38
C SER A 320 -23.03 -14.00 -4.12
N LEU A 321 -23.09 -14.59 -2.92
CA LEU A 321 -22.74 -13.91 -1.68
C LEU A 321 -21.26 -14.07 -1.34
N PHE A 322 -20.57 -15.08 -1.86
CA PHE A 322 -19.16 -15.30 -1.58
C PHE A 322 -18.29 -14.66 -2.67
N LEU A 323 -17.77 -13.47 -2.37
CA LEU A 323 -17.09 -12.65 -3.36
C LEU A 323 -15.70 -13.17 -3.75
N GLY A 324 -15.08 -14.05 -2.97
CA GLY A 324 -13.73 -14.57 -3.24
C GLY A 324 -12.79 -14.45 -2.05
N ILE A 325 -11.49 -14.31 -2.33
CA ILE A 325 -10.43 -14.40 -1.31
C ILE A 325 -9.33 -13.35 -1.52
N SER A 326 -8.52 -13.14 -0.49
CA SER A 326 -7.20 -12.51 -0.60
C SER A 326 -6.12 -13.49 -0.10
N PHE A 327 -5.20 -13.86 -0.99
CA PHE A 327 -4.12 -14.82 -0.68
C PHE A 327 -3.16 -14.24 0.37
N PHE A 328 -2.91 -14.98 1.45
CA PHE A 328 -2.05 -14.53 2.57
C PHE A 328 -0.70 -15.26 2.58
N GLN A 329 0.43 -14.64 2.27
CA GLN A 329 0.68 -13.23 1.98
C GLN A 329 1.75 -13.05 0.92
N TYR A 330 1.86 -11.83 0.39
CA TYR A 330 2.81 -11.49 -0.66
C TYR A 330 4.25 -11.88 -0.32
N GLN A 331 4.76 -11.47 0.84
CA GLN A 331 6.16 -11.66 1.22
C GLN A 331 6.29 -12.47 2.51
N VAL A 332 7.35 -13.28 2.63
CA VAL A 332 7.75 -13.90 3.90
C VAL A 332 8.01 -12.80 4.92
N ALA A 333 7.35 -12.90 6.08
CA ALA A 333 7.48 -11.94 7.17
C ALA A 333 8.67 -12.32 8.05
N TYR A 334 9.90 -12.08 7.59
CA TYR A 334 11.11 -12.44 8.34
C TYR A 334 11.29 -11.71 9.67
N TRP A 335 10.57 -10.60 9.87
CA TRP A 335 10.52 -9.88 11.15
C TRP A 335 9.71 -10.64 12.22
N LYS A 336 8.91 -11.63 11.80
CA LYS A 336 8.20 -12.58 12.66
C LYS A 336 9.06 -13.84 12.87
N SER A 337 8.50 -14.87 13.51
CA SER A 337 9.18 -16.14 13.72
C SER A 337 8.22 -17.33 13.63
N GLY A 338 8.77 -18.55 13.61
CA GLY A 338 7.97 -19.77 13.64
C GLY A 338 7.12 -19.96 12.38
N SER A 339 5.89 -20.46 12.58
CA SER A 339 4.97 -20.79 11.47
C SER A 339 4.53 -19.58 10.65
N GLU A 340 4.65 -18.35 11.17
CA GLU A 340 4.27 -17.14 10.44
C GLU A 340 5.15 -16.90 9.20
N MET A 341 6.36 -17.45 9.18
CA MET A 341 7.27 -17.36 8.03
C MET A 341 6.85 -18.28 6.87
N GLU A 342 5.93 -19.24 7.09
CA GLU A 342 5.52 -20.20 6.07
C GLU A 342 4.45 -19.66 5.11
N PHE A 343 3.87 -18.50 5.40
CA PHE A 343 2.77 -17.93 4.61
C PHE A 343 3.21 -17.12 3.38
N GLY A 344 4.48 -16.74 3.29
CA GLY A 344 4.97 -15.85 2.22
C GLY A 344 5.02 -16.52 0.86
N MET A 345 4.49 -15.84 -0.16
CA MET A 345 4.63 -16.24 -1.57
C MET A 345 6.03 -15.92 -2.13
N PHE A 346 6.64 -14.84 -1.66
CA PHE A 346 8.00 -14.42 -2.02
C PHE A 346 8.91 -14.30 -0.80
N GLY A 347 10.06 -14.96 -0.84
CA GLY A 347 11.20 -14.67 0.01
C GLY A 347 12.00 -13.47 -0.50
N LEU A 348 13.12 -13.19 0.16
CA LEU A 348 14.06 -12.13 -0.21
C LEU A 348 15.45 -12.71 -0.48
N THR A 349 16.06 -12.33 -1.61
CA THR A 349 17.44 -12.70 -1.94
C THR A 349 18.45 -11.75 -1.27
N ASP A 350 19.75 -11.97 -1.52
CA ASP A 350 20.83 -11.05 -1.11
C ASP A 350 21.03 -9.88 -2.09
N GLN A 351 20.38 -9.90 -3.26
CA GLN A 351 20.53 -8.83 -4.24
C GLN A 351 19.65 -7.64 -3.85
N VAL A 352 20.29 -6.51 -3.59
CA VAL A 352 19.63 -5.21 -3.40
C VAL A 352 19.31 -4.62 -4.76
N ILE A 353 18.04 -4.25 -4.95
CA ILE A 353 17.55 -3.52 -6.13
C ILE A 353 17.89 -2.04 -5.97
N GLU A 354 17.50 -1.45 -4.84
CA GLU A 354 17.73 -0.04 -4.52
C GLU A 354 17.57 0.23 -3.02
N PRO A 355 18.13 1.32 -2.49
CA PRO A 355 17.82 1.80 -1.14
C PRO A 355 16.49 2.55 -1.10
N MET A 356 15.74 2.39 -0.01
CA MET A 356 14.48 3.09 0.26
C MET A 356 14.62 3.95 1.52
N PRO A 357 14.62 5.28 1.42
CA PRO A 357 14.56 6.16 2.58
C PRO A 357 13.15 6.14 3.18
N TYR A 358 12.99 5.47 4.31
CA TYR A 358 11.70 5.27 4.96
C TYR A 358 11.69 5.92 6.35
N PHE A 359 11.08 7.11 6.40
CA PHE A 359 10.93 7.95 7.62
C PHE A 359 12.23 8.13 8.43
N GLY A 360 13.31 8.48 7.75
CA GLY A 360 14.61 8.78 8.36
C GLY A 360 15.56 7.59 8.50
N THR A 361 15.09 6.39 8.20
CA THR A 361 15.93 5.18 8.14
C THR A 361 15.96 4.67 6.70
N THR A 362 17.14 4.33 6.19
CA THR A 362 17.27 3.71 4.87
C THR A 362 17.22 2.20 5.00
N TYR A 363 16.36 1.56 4.21
CA TYR A 363 16.25 0.11 4.10
C TYR A 363 16.64 -0.34 2.71
N ASP A 364 17.28 -1.50 2.59
CA ASP A 364 17.55 -2.10 1.30
C ASP A 364 16.30 -2.80 0.76
N ILE A 365 15.93 -2.51 -0.49
CA ILE A 365 14.88 -3.24 -1.18
C ILE A 365 15.51 -4.44 -1.89
N TYR A 366 15.24 -5.63 -1.37
CA TYR A 366 15.74 -6.86 -1.94
C TYR A 366 14.87 -7.35 -3.08
N CYS A 367 15.55 -8.03 -4.01
CA CYS A 367 14.96 -8.93 -4.99
C CYS A 367 14.07 -10.00 -4.35
N LEU A 368 12.94 -10.29 -5.00
CA LEU A 368 12.02 -11.35 -4.58
C LEU A 368 12.50 -12.73 -5.04
N ASP A 369 12.32 -13.72 -4.16
CA ASP A 369 12.59 -15.13 -4.46
C ASP A 369 11.29 -15.94 -4.35
N PRO A 370 10.78 -16.55 -5.45
CA PRO A 370 9.58 -17.37 -5.38
C PRO A 370 9.73 -18.52 -4.38
N VAL A 371 8.89 -18.53 -3.33
CA VAL A 371 8.86 -19.65 -2.37
C VAL A 371 8.28 -20.87 -3.08
N VAL A 372 8.84 -22.06 -2.82
CA VAL A 372 8.31 -23.32 -3.38
C VAL A 372 7.14 -23.82 -2.52
N ASP A 373 6.01 -24.11 -3.15
CA ASP A 373 4.92 -24.85 -2.52
C ASP A 373 5.40 -26.27 -2.20
N LYS A 374 5.51 -26.58 -0.90
CA LYS A 374 6.02 -27.87 -0.40
C LYS A 374 5.23 -29.06 -0.93
N ALA A 375 3.93 -28.90 -1.21
CA ALA A 375 3.07 -30.00 -1.62
C ALA A 375 3.17 -30.31 -3.13
N SER A 376 3.20 -29.27 -3.98
CA SER A 376 3.26 -29.43 -5.44
C SER A 376 4.67 -29.38 -6.02
N GLY A 377 5.64 -28.80 -5.29
CA GLY A 377 6.98 -28.50 -5.78
C GLY A 377 7.05 -27.32 -6.77
N ALA A 378 5.91 -26.68 -7.07
CA ALA A 378 5.86 -25.51 -7.95
C ALA A 378 6.18 -24.22 -7.17
N PRO A 379 6.71 -23.16 -7.82
CA PRO A 379 6.79 -21.84 -7.21
C PRO A 379 5.38 -21.35 -6.83
N MET A 380 5.21 -20.94 -5.56
CA MET A 380 3.99 -20.39 -4.98
C MET A 380 3.32 -19.32 -5.87
N PRO A 381 4.02 -18.30 -6.39
CA PRO A 381 3.39 -17.32 -7.27
C PRO A 381 2.86 -17.92 -8.58
N ASN A 382 3.48 -18.98 -9.10
CA ASN A 382 2.97 -19.65 -10.29
C ASN A 382 1.73 -20.49 -9.98
N ALA A 383 1.63 -21.08 -8.78
CA ALA A 383 0.41 -21.75 -8.31
C ALA A 383 -0.76 -20.76 -8.18
N VAL A 384 -0.52 -19.59 -7.58
CA VAL A 384 -1.53 -18.51 -7.51
C VAL A 384 -1.92 -18.05 -8.91
N ALA A 385 -0.94 -17.76 -9.77
CA ALA A 385 -1.21 -17.27 -11.12
C ALA A 385 -2.00 -18.24 -12.00
N ALA A 386 -1.72 -19.54 -11.88
CA ALA A 386 -2.44 -20.58 -12.61
C ALA A 386 -3.94 -20.56 -12.32
N VAL A 387 -4.34 -20.28 -11.08
CA VAL A 387 -5.76 -20.24 -10.68
C VAL A 387 -6.38 -18.85 -10.92
N TYR A 388 -5.62 -17.78 -10.70
CA TYR A 388 -6.10 -16.40 -10.91
C TYR A 388 -6.15 -16.01 -12.40
N GLY A 389 -5.62 -16.84 -13.30
CA GLY A 389 -5.60 -16.60 -14.74
C GLY A 389 -4.54 -15.60 -15.18
N GLY A 390 -3.48 -15.43 -14.39
CA GLY A 390 -2.33 -14.59 -14.70
C GLY A 390 -1.25 -15.32 -15.52
N PRO A 391 -0.37 -14.59 -16.22
CA PRO A 391 0.79 -15.17 -16.90
C PRO A 391 1.86 -15.76 -15.95
N GLY A 392 1.78 -15.49 -14.65
CA GLY A 392 2.82 -15.86 -13.67
C GLY A 392 3.97 -14.86 -13.65
N VAL A 393 5.00 -15.17 -12.87
CA VAL A 393 6.12 -14.23 -12.59
C VAL A 393 7.41 -14.53 -13.34
N GLY A 394 7.33 -15.31 -14.43
CA GLY A 394 8.52 -15.68 -15.21
C GLY A 394 9.54 -16.49 -14.39
N ASP A 395 10.81 -16.42 -14.78
CA ASP A 395 11.90 -16.94 -13.97
C ASP A 395 12.32 -15.95 -12.86
N ALA A 396 12.95 -16.45 -11.80
CA ALA A 396 13.43 -15.60 -10.71
C ALA A 396 14.43 -14.53 -11.18
N ALA A 397 15.17 -14.77 -12.26
CA ALA A 397 16.10 -13.79 -12.82
C ALA A 397 15.37 -12.56 -13.38
N THR A 398 14.14 -12.72 -13.90
CA THR A 398 13.32 -11.60 -14.36
C THR A 398 12.84 -10.69 -13.24
N LEU A 399 12.68 -11.21 -12.02
CA LEU A 399 12.34 -10.41 -10.82
C LEU A 399 13.50 -9.54 -10.34
N CYS A 400 14.73 -9.87 -10.79
CA CYS A 400 15.96 -9.17 -10.46
C CYS A 400 16.60 -8.41 -11.62
N ALA A 401 16.03 -8.52 -12.81
CA ALA A 401 16.52 -7.81 -13.97
C ALA A 401 16.32 -6.30 -13.79
N ALA A 402 17.21 -5.50 -14.37
CA ALA A 402 17.08 -4.05 -14.31
C ALA A 402 15.72 -3.62 -14.89
N ASN A 403 14.95 -2.87 -14.09
CA ASN A 403 13.60 -2.49 -14.46
C ASN A 403 13.64 -1.32 -15.46
N PRO A 404 13.12 -1.44 -16.69
CA PRO A 404 13.13 -0.34 -17.66
C PRO A 404 12.41 0.92 -17.19
N TRP A 405 11.53 0.80 -16.19
CA TRP A 405 10.87 1.93 -15.55
C TRP A 405 11.65 2.56 -14.40
N GLY A 406 12.67 1.88 -13.88
CA GLY A 406 13.45 2.31 -12.71
C GLY A 406 14.86 2.77 -13.02
N VAL A 407 15.47 2.22 -14.07
CA VAL A 407 16.82 2.64 -14.45
C VAL A 407 16.86 4.13 -14.82
N PRO A 408 17.99 4.83 -14.61
CA PRO A 408 18.12 6.22 -15.04
C PRO A 408 17.86 6.38 -16.54
N LEU A 409 17.30 7.51 -16.96
CA LEU A 409 17.09 7.83 -18.38
C LEU A 409 18.36 8.43 -19.00
N ASP A 410 19.45 7.68 -18.91
CA ASP A 410 20.78 8.05 -19.39
C ASP A 410 21.49 6.87 -20.09
N HIS A 411 22.78 7.03 -20.38
CA HIS A 411 23.57 5.96 -20.97
C HIS A 411 23.71 4.73 -20.06
N THR A 412 23.77 4.92 -18.74
CA THR A 412 23.90 3.85 -17.76
C THR A 412 22.66 2.97 -17.75
N GLY A 413 21.47 3.57 -17.62
CA GLY A 413 20.23 2.82 -17.63
C GLY A 413 19.95 2.18 -18.99
N PHE A 414 20.25 2.88 -20.08
CA PHE A 414 20.20 2.28 -21.42
C PHE A 414 21.06 1.02 -21.52
N ALA A 415 22.31 1.07 -21.06
CA ALA A 415 23.24 -0.06 -21.13
C ALA A 415 22.73 -1.27 -20.30
N GLN A 416 22.17 -1.02 -19.12
CA GLN A 416 21.56 -2.04 -18.28
C GLN A 416 20.39 -2.76 -18.98
N ILE A 417 19.52 -2.03 -19.68
CA ILE A 417 18.39 -2.61 -20.42
C ILE A 417 18.86 -3.29 -21.72
N ALA A 418 19.79 -2.68 -22.46
CA ALA A 418 20.34 -3.26 -23.68
C ALA A 418 21.04 -4.60 -23.43
N HIS A 419 21.73 -4.74 -22.28
CA HIS A 419 22.42 -5.96 -21.89
C HIS A 419 21.48 -7.15 -21.65
N GLN A 420 20.20 -6.89 -21.34
CA GLN A 420 19.20 -7.96 -21.20
C GLN A 420 18.83 -8.61 -22.53
N ASN A 421 19.26 -8.04 -23.66
CA ASN A 421 19.00 -8.53 -25.02
C ASN A 421 17.51 -8.87 -25.27
N SER A 422 16.62 -8.02 -24.73
CA SER A 422 15.19 -8.25 -24.70
C SER A 422 14.46 -7.08 -25.34
N VAL A 423 13.89 -7.31 -26.53
CA VAL A 423 13.10 -6.29 -27.25
C VAL A 423 11.99 -5.72 -26.36
N PRO A 424 11.18 -6.55 -25.65
CA PRO A 424 10.13 -6.00 -24.79
C PRO A 424 10.63 -5.09 -23.67
N GLN A 425 11.81 -5.37 -23.10
CA GLN A 425 12.40 -4.51 -22.05
C GLN A 425 12.90 -3.19 -22.63
N MET A 426 13.58 -3.25 -23.78
CA MET A 426 14.03 -2.04 -24.48
C MET A 426 12.85 -1.18 -24.96
N ALA A 427 11.78 -1.80 -25.48
CA ALA A 427 10.57 -1.09 -25.88
C ALA A 427 9.90 -0.35 -24.71
N ARG A 428 9.87 -0.94 -23.50
CA ARG A 428 9.38 -0.26 -22.29
C ARG A 428 10.27 0.92 -21.89
N PHE A 429 11.59 0.76 -21.95
CA PHE A 429 12.53 1.84 -21.66
C PHE A 429 12.35 3.01 -22.64
N VAL A 430 12.26 2.71 -23.95
CA VAL A 430 11.98 3.72 -24.99
C VAL A 430 10.62 4.37 -24.78
N ARG A 431 9.57 3.61 -24.44
CA ARG A 431 8.26 4.18 -24.11
C ARG A 431 8.35 5.18 -22.97
N ARG A 432 9.06 4.86 -21.90
CA ARG A 432 9.26 5.79 -20.78
C ARG A 432 9.94 7.08 -21.25
N ILE A 433 10.95 7.00 -22.10
CA ILE A 433 11.58 8.20 -22.68
C ILE A 433 10.56 9.02 -23.47
N VAL A 434 9.75 8.36 -24.30
CA VAL A 434 8.67 9.02 -25.09
C VAL A 434 7.66 9.70 -24.17
N GLU A 435 7.26 9.05 -23.07
CA GLU A 435 6.39 9.63 -22.05
C GLU A 435 7.04 10.87 -21.40
N HIS A 436 8.34 10.83 -21.10
CA HIS A 436 9.07 11.98 -20.54
C HIS A 436 9.26 13.15 -21.51
N LEU A 437 9.10 12.89 -22.82
CA LEU A 437 9.15 13.89 -23.89
C LEU A 437 7.78 14.56 -24.15
N GLY A 438 6.74 14.25 -23.38
CA GLY A 438 5.39 14.76 -23.61
C GLY A 438 4.69 14.07 -24.78
N ALA A 439 5.07 12.84 -25.08
CA ALA A 439 4.50 12.07 -26.18
C ALA A 439 3.91 10.74 -25.71
N THR A 440 3.04 10.18 -26.54
CA THR A 440 2.50 8.82 -26.40
C THR A 440 2.94 7.97 -27.59
N VAL A 441 2.98 6.65 -27.39
CA VAL A 441 3.20 5.68 -28.46
C VAL A 441 1.89 5.52 -29.25
N ALA A 442 1.90 5.90 -30.52
CA ALA A 442 0.77 5.81 -31.44
C ALA A 442 0.74 4.47 -32.21
N ASP A 443 1.89 3.80 -32.35
CA ASP A 443 2.00 2.48 -32.98
C ASP A 443 2.99 1.58 -32.25
N GLU A 444 2.48 0.47 -31.70
CA GLU A 444 3.27 -0.51 -30.93
C GLU A 444 4.30 -1.25 -31.80
N ASN A 445 3.98 -1.52 -33.07
CA ASN A 445 4.92 -2.19 -33.97
C ASN A 445 6.13 -1.30 -34.29
N GLY A 446 5.89 0.00 -34.52
CA GLY A 446 6.93 0.99 -34.75
C GLY A 446 7.86 1.16 -33.56
N LEU A 447 7.31 1.12 -32.33
CA LEU A 447 8.11 1.07 -31.11
C LEU A 447 8.97 -0.20 -31.03
N ASP A 448 8.40 -1.37 -31.29
CA ASP A 448 9.11 -2.65 -31.23
C ASP A 448 10.24 -2.73 -32.28
N GLU A 449 9.97 -2.30 -33.52
CA GLU A 449 10.98 -2.21 -34.56
C GLU A 449 12.09 -1.21 -34.21
N PHE A 450 11.73 -0.06 -33.61
CA PHE A 450 12.71 0.89 -33.10
C PHE A 450 13.57 0.25 -32.00
N ALA A 451 12.96 -0.40 -31.00
CA ALA A 451 13.66 -1.04 -29.89
C ALA A 451 14.62 -2.16 -30.33
N LYS A 452 14.26 -2.93 -31.36
CA LYS A 452 15.14 -3.96 -31.97
C LYS A 452 16.47 -3.39 -32.45
N GLY A 453 16.49 -2.17 -32.97
CA GLY A 453 17.72 -1.50 -33.42
C GLY A 453 18.69 -1.11 -32.29
N PHE A 454 18.25 -1.21 -31.03
CA PHE A 454 19.01 -0.78 -29.85
C PHE A 454 19.39 -1.91 -28.89
N ILE A 455 19.10 -3.17 -29.23
CA ILE A 455 19.56 -4.33 -28.47
C ILE A 455 20.73 -5.03 -29.19
N GLY A 456 21.65 -5.64 -28.43
CA GLY A 456 22.61 -6.59 -28.96
C GLY A 456 23.72 -6.06 -29.89
N THR A 457 23.86 -4.75 -30.11
CA THR A 457 24.98 -4.19 -30.91
C THR A 457 25.87 -3.27 -30.10
N GLU A 458 27.19 -3.38 -30.26
CA GLU A 458 28.18 -2.48 -29.64
C GLU A 458 28.06 -1.03 -30.15
N SER A 459 27.40 -0.83 -31.30
CA SER A 459 27.16 0.51 -31.88
C SER A 459 25.93 1.22 -31.32
N SER A 460 25.03 0.51 -30.65
CA SER A 460 23.83 1.11 -30.06
C SER A 460 24.22 1.86 -28.78
N SER A 461 23.98 3.16 -28.74
CA SER A 461 24.15 3.96 -27.53
C SER A 461 22.95 4.87 -27.30
N PHE A 462 22.87 5.44 -26.10
CA PHE A 462 21.76 6.29 -25.70
C PHE A 462 21.68 7.57 -26.55
N ALA A 463 22.80 8.18 -26.91
CA ALA A 463 22.80 9.43 -27.67
C ALA A 463 22.16 9.29 -29.09
N PRO A 464 22.51 8.29 -29.92
CA PRO A 464 21.79 8.00 -31.16
C PRO A 464 20.30 7.71 -30.97
N MET A 465 19.91 6.99 -29.91
CA MET A 465 18.48 6.77 -29.59
C MET A 465 17.76 8.10 -29.38
N MET A 466 18.34 8.97 -28.55
CA MET A 466 17.77 10.28 -28.27
C MET A 466 17.71 11.18 -29.51
N ALA A 467 18.72 11.13 -30.38
CA ALA A 467 18.71 11.86 -31.64
C ALA A 467 17.53 11.44 -32.53
N LEU A 468 17.29 10.13 -32.70
CA LEU A 468 16.18 9.62 -33.49
C LEU A 468 14.82 9.91 -32.87
N LEU A 469 14.68 9.83 -31.54
CA LEU A 469 13.43 10.21 -30.86
C LEU A 469 13.15 11.72 -31.01
N GLY A 470 14.20 12.54 -31.03
CA GLY A 470 14.12 13.98 -31.28
C GLY A 470 13.59 14.34 -32.68
N GLU A 471 13.72 13.44 -33.66
CA GLU A 471 13.14 13.60 -35.00
C GLU A 471 11.61 13.37 -35.03
N ARG A 472 11.00 13.01 -33.88
CA ARG A 472 9.57 12.75 -33.71
C ARG A 472 9.08 11.67 -34.69
N PRO A 473 9.54 10.42 -34.52
CA PRO A 473 9.21 9.35 -35.45
C PRO A 473 7.70 9.14 -35.52
N TRP A 474 7.21 8.67 -36.67
CA TRP A 474 5.78 8.58 -37.00
C TRP A 474 4.95 7.72 -36.03
N TRP A 475 5.58 6.82 -35.28
CA TRP A 475 4.94 5.97 -34.26
C TRP A 475 4.76 6.68 -32.92
N THR A 476 5.17 7.95 -32.80
CA THR A 476 4.95 8.80 -31.62
C THR A 476 3.93 9.90 -31.90
N GLN A 477 3.20 10.30 -30.87
CA GLN A 477 2.27 11.42 -30.90
C GLN A 477 2.60 12.39 -29.76
N PHE A 478 3.12 13.57 -30.09
CA PHE A 478 3.42 14.61 -29.11
C PHE A 478 2.16 15.38 -28.72
N ASP A 479 1.98 15.57 -27.42
CA ASP A 479 0.84 16.26 -26.87
C ASP A 479 1.15 17.77 -26.71
N PRO A 480 0.43 18.65 -27.43
CA PRO A 480 0.62 20.09 -27.30
C PRO A 480 0.20 20.64 -25.92
N GLU A 481 -0.58 19.88 -25.15
CA GLU A 481 -1.04 20.25 -23.81
C GLU A 481 -0.17 19.65 -22.70
N ALA A 482 0.95 19.00 -23.05
CA ALA A 482 1.84 18.39 -22.07
C ALA A 482 2.36 19.43 -21.05
N LYS A 483 2.36 19.04 -19.77
CA LYS A 483 2.78 19.88 -18.65
C LYS A 483 3.98 19.27 -17.95
N CYS A 484 4.83 20.12 -17.39
CA CYS A 484 5.94 19.65 -16.58
C CYS A 484 5.44 19.28 -15.18
N LEU A 485 5.37 17.98 -14.88
CA LEU A 485 4.78 17.44 -13.66
C LEU A 485 5.79 16.58 -12.90
N ALA A 486 5.52 16.33 -11.62
CA ALA A 486 6.40 15.48 -10.82
C ALA A 486 6.39 14.04 -11.32
N ASP A 487 7.57 13.43 -11.45
CA ASP A 487 7.68 12.02 -11.80
C ASP A 487 7.18 11.19 -10.62
N ARG A 488 6.03 10.52 -10.81
CA ARG A 488 5.40 9.64 -9.81
C ARG A 488 6.28 8.46 -9.38
N THR A 489 7.34 8.21 -10.11
CA THR A 489 8.31 7.17 -9.83
C THR A 489 9.53 7.63 -9.05
N ALA A 490 9.76 8.94 -8.97
CA ALA A 490 10.88 9.48 -8.22
C ALA A 490 10.60 9.47 -6.71
N ASP A 491 11.66 9.30 -5.94
CA ASP A 491 11.62 9.34 -4.48
C ASP A 491 11.17 10.73 -3.98
N PRO A 492 10.27 10.81 -2.97
CA PRO A 492 9.78 12.08 -2.45
C PRO A 492 10.88 13.03 -1.93
N VAL A 493 12.00 12.52 -1.40
CA VAL A 493 13.12 13.36 -0.94
C VAL A 493 13.78 14.05 -2.13
N THR A 494 14.00 13.31 -3.23
CA THR A 494 14.54 13.85 -4.48
C THR A 494 13.64 14.94 -5.04
N ILE A 495 12.33 14.70 -5.08
CA ILE A 495 11.33 15.69 -5.51
C ILE A 495 11.32 16.91 -4.58
N GLY A 496 11.36 16.71 -3.26
CA GLY A 496 11.41 17.80 -2.28
C GLY A 496 12.61 18.72 -2.48
N ASN A 497 13.79 18.16 -2.77
CA ASN A 497 14.99 18.92 -3.08
C ASN A 497 14.82 19.73 -4.39
N ALA A 498 14.24 19.13 -5.42
CA ALA A 498 13.95 19.80 -6.69
C ALA A 498 12.92 20.92 -6.53
N ILE A 499 11.88 20.76 -5.69
CA ILE A 499 10.93 21.82 -5.33
C ILE A 499 11.70 23.00 -4.71
N GLY A 500 12.52 22.75 -3.69
CA GLY A 500 13.29 23.79 -3.01
C GLY A 500 14.21 24.55 -3.97
N TRP A 501 14.88 23.84 -4.87
CA TRP A 501 15.69 24.46 -5.92
C TRP A 501 14.84 25.33 -6.85
N ALA A 502 13.75 24.80 -7.42
CA ALA A 502 12.89 25.54 -8.33
C ALA A 502 12.32 26.81 -7.68
N CYS A 503 11.84 26.71 -6.43
CA CYS A 503 11.36 27.84 -5.65
C CYS A 503 12.43 28.91 -5.41
N SER A 504 13.71 28.53 -5.26
CA SER A 504 14.82 29.48 -5.10
C SER A 504 15.16 30.24 -6.39
N GLN A 505 14.76 29.70 -7.54
CA GLN A 505 15.07 30.26 -8.87
C GLN A 505 13.88 30.99 -9.50
N ALA A 506 12.65 30.71 -9.05
CA ALA A 506 11.42 31.26 -9.62
C ALA A 506 11.37 32.80 -9.49
N LYS A 507 11.00 33.48 -10.58
CA LYS A 507 10.87 34.95 -10.61
C LYS A 507 9.43 35.41 -10.81
N THR A 508 8.59 34.58 -11.41
CA THR A 508 7.23 34.94 -11.84
C THR A 508 6.13 34.42 -10.91
N PHE A 509 6.46 33.50 -10.01
CA PHE A 509 5.52 32.99 -9.00
C PHE A 509 6.21 32.81 -7.63
N SER A 510 5.41 32.76 -6.56
CA SER A 510 5.89 32.48 -5.21
C SER A 510 5.42 31.10 -4.74
N CYS A 511 6.33 30.34 -4.13
CA CYS A 511 6.00 29.07 -3.48
C CYS A 511 5.22 29.24 -2.16
N ASP A 512 5.13 30.45 -1.62
CA ASP A 512 4.21 30.74 -0.50
C ASP A 512 2.74 30.75 -0.96
N SER A 513 2.50 30.87 -2.27
CA SER A 513 1.17 30.91 -2.87
C SER A 513 0.66 29.54 -3.32
N ILE A 514 1.33 28.45 -2.95
CA ILE A 514 0.88 27.09 -3.27
C ILE A 514 -0.49 26.87 -2.61
N PRO A 515 -1.53 26.47 -3.36
CA PRO A 515 -2.85 26.17 -2.81
C PRO A 515 -2.79 25.07 -1.77
N GLU A 516 -3.60 25.17 -0.72
CA GLU A 516 -3.54 24.23 0.40
C GLU A 516 -3.81 22.78 -0.03
N PHE A 517 -4.68 22.56 -1.01
CA PHE A 517 -4.93 21.21 -1.53
C PHE A 517 -3.73 20.63 -2.32
N CYS A 518 -2.89 21.47 -2.91
CA CYS A 518 -1.65 21.04 -3.57
C CYS A 518 -0.52 20.77 -2.58
N LYS A 519 -0.64 21.20 -1.32
CA LYS A 519 0.36 20.88 -0.27
C LYS A 519 0.16 19.52 0.38
N ARG A 520 -0.89 18.78 -0.01
CA ARG A 520 -1.27 17.51 0.63
C ARG A 520 -0.28 16.39 0.36
N SER A 521 0.45 16.45 -0.75
CA SER A 521 1.53 15.53 -1.06
C SER A 521 2.72 16.24 -1.69
N THR A 522 3.89 15.61 -1.61
CA THR A 522 5.11 16.10 -2.25
C THR A 522 4.92 16.19 -3.76
N TYR A 523 4.23 15.22 -4.36
CA TYR A 523 3.98 15.17 -5.81
C TYR A 523 3.05 16.28 -6.29
N THR A 524 1.93 16.54 -5.62
CA THR A 524 1.01 17.63 -6.03
C THR A 524 1.61 19.02 -5.80
N THR A 525 2.47 19.15 -4.78
CA THR A 525 3.28 20.36 -4.56
C THR A 525 4.23 20.56 -5.73
N ALA A 526 4.93 19.50 -6.14
CA ALA A 526 5.82 19.52 -7.29
C ALA A 526 5.10 19.81 -8.61
N ASP A 527 3.91 19.25 -8.85
CA ASP A 527 3.13 19.57 -10.05
C ASP A 527 2.85 21.06 -10.16
N TYR A 528 2.51 21.71 -9.05
CA TYR A 528 2.31 23.15 -9.00
C TYR A 528 3.59 23.93 -9.33
N VAL A 529 4.69 23.55 -8.70
CA VAL A 529 5.98 24.28 -8.79
C VAL A 529 6.65 24.04 -10.14
N PHE A 530 6.81 22.79 -10.56
CA PHE A 530 7.51 22.41 -11.78
C PHE A 530 6.80 22.91 -13.03
N SER A 531 5.46 22.82 -13.09
CA SER A 531 4.71 23.30 -14.25
C SER A 531 4.85 24.81 -14.46
N ARG A 532 4.76 25.61 -13.39
CA ARG A 532 4.92 27.08 -13.45
C ARG A 532 6.37 27.49 -13.72
N PHE A 533 7.33 26.82 -13.11
CA PHE A 533 8.75 27.09 -13.37
C PHE A 533 9.12 26.77 -14.82
N TYR A 534 8.61 25.67 -15.36
CA TYR A 534 8.80 25.31 -16.76
C TYR A 534 8.22 26.35 -17.72
N GLU A 535 7.02 26.87 -17.45
CA GLU A 535 6.41 27.95 -18.25
C GLU A 535 7.28 29.24 -18.21
N GLU A 536 7.83 29.60 -17.05
CA GLU A 536 8.76 30.73 -16.92
C GLU A 536 10.03 30.55 -17.77
N LEU A 537 10.61 29.34 -17.78
CA LEU A 537 11.78 29.01 -18.60
C LEU A 537 11.47 29.04 -20.09
N ALA A 538 10.32 28.48 -20.50
CA ALA A 538 9.89 28.46 -21.90
C ALA A 538 9.74 29.88 -22.47
N VAL A 539 9.22 30.82 -21.68
CA VAL A 539 9.12 32.24 -22.05
C VAL A 539 10.51 32.89 -22.19
N SER A 540 11.47 32.50 -21.34
CA SER A 540 12.76 33.18 -21.24
C SER A 540 13.84 32.65 -22.20
N ALA A 541 13.87 31.34 -22.47
CA ALA A 541 14.99 30.67 -23.14
C ALA A 541 14.83 30.53 -24.66
N GLY A 542 13.61 30.65 -25.21
CA GLY A 542 13.36 30.46 -26.65
C GLY A 542 13.66 29.05 -27.17
N THR A 543 14.06 28.11 -26.31
CA THR A 543 14.32 26.70 -26.61
C THR A 543 13.56 25.80 -25.64
N ASN A 544 12.60 25.04 -26.17
CA ASN A 544 11.77 24.12 -25.39
C ASN A 544 12.29 22.69 -25.51
N ASN A 545 13.49 22.39 -25.00
CA ASN A 545 13.90 20.98 -24.85
C ASN A 545 13.37 20.44 -23.52
N PRO A 546 12.32 19.59 -23.52
CA PRO A 546 11.69 19.14 -22.28
C PRO A 546 12.64 18.35 -21.37
N LEU A 547 13.58 17.59 -21.93
CA LEU A 547 14.51 16.79 -21.12
C LEU A 547 15.48 17.64 -20.33
N GLN A 548 15.80 18.84 -20.81
CA GLN A 548 16.69 19.75 -20.10
C GLN A 548 15.91 20.66 -19.16
N SER A 549 14.75 21.16 -19.61
CA SER A 549 13.99 22.18 -18.89
C SER A 549 12.98 21.61 -17.90
N CYS A 550 12.62 20.32 -18.01
CA CYS A 550 11.61 19.66 -17.17
C CYS A 550 12.11 18.42 -16.39
N SER A 551 13.34 17.94 -16.57
CA SER A 551 13.80 16.75 -15.83
C SER A 551 13.99 17.01 -14.32
N PHE A 552 14.55 18.17 -13.94
CA PHE A 552 14.91 18.49 -12.54
C PHE A 552 15.64 17.33 -11.84
N SER A 553 16.68 16.78 -12.48
CA SER A 553 17.40 15.60 -11.99
C SER A 553 16.46 14.40 -11.81
N ASP A 554 15.67 14.12 -12.84
CA ASP A 554 14.68 13.03 -12.91
C ASP A 554 13.56 13.11 -11.87
N SER A 555 13.36 14.29 -11.24
CA SER A 555 12.23 14.54 -10.33
C SER A 555 10.93 14.85 -11.07
N ALA A 556 11.01 15.12 -12.36
CA ALA A 556 9.90 15.58 -13.17
C ALA A 556 10.00 15.10 -14.61
N LEU A 557 8.85 15.14 -15.28
CA LEU A 557 8.71 14.76 -16.68
C LEU A 557 7.67 15.63 -17.37
N LEU A 558 7.83 15.80 -18.69
CA LEU A 558 6.82 16.50 -19.48
C LEU A 558 5.70 15.51 -19.76
N ALA A 559 4.65 15.54 -18.96
CA ALA A 559 3.55 14.58 -19.01
C ALA A 559 2.44 15.07 -19.94
N GLY A 560 2.05 14.23 -20.92
CA GLY A 560 0.86 14.47 -21.73
C GLY A 560 -0.45 14.41 -20.91
N ALA A 561 -1.53 14.95 -21.45
CA ALA A 561 -2.86 14.98 -20.86
C ALA A 561 -3.37 13.57 -20.50
N LEU A 562 -3.13 12.57 -21.35
CA LEU A 562 -3.56 11.19 -21.10
C LEU A 562 -2.84 10.56 -19.90
N LEU A 563 -1.56 10.88 -19.68
CA LEU A 563 -0.78 10.36 -18.58
C LEU A 563 -1.17 11.08 -17.29
N SER A 564 -1.20 12.41 -17.33
CA SER A 564 -1.52 13.27 -16.19
C SER A 564 -2.96 13.12 -15.71
N SER A 565 -3.92 12.80 -16.59
CA SER A 565 -5.31 12.51 -16.19
C SER A 565 -5.45 11.26 -15.33
N ARG A 566 -4.42 10.41 -15.26
CA ARG A 566 -4.39 9.22 -14.39
C ARG A 566 -3.93 9.55 -12.98
N TRP A 567 -3.42 10.76 -12.75
CA TRP A 567 -2.88 11.17 -11.46
C TRP A 567 -3.85 12.12 -10.77
N THR A 568 -4.37 11.68 -9.64
CA THR A 568 -5.39 12.43 -8.90
C THR A 568 -4.82 13.78 -8.45
N GLY A 569 -5.46 14.88 -8.88
CA GLY A 569 -5.09 16.24 -8.51
C GLY A 569 -3.96 16.88 -9.32
N ALA A 570 -3.30 16.13 -10.22
CA ALA A 570 -2.12 16.63 -10.94
C ALA A 570 -2.47 17.81 -11.87
N LEU A 571 -3.54 17.68 -12.65
CA LEU A 571 -4.00 18.71 -13.57
C LEU A 571 -4.58 19.92 -12.83
N GLU A 572 -5.19 19.72 -11.68
CA GLU A 572 -5.70 20.81 -10.85
C GLU A 572 -4.56 21.65 -10.27
N CYS A 573 -3.44 21.02 -9.90
CA CYS A 573 -2.26 21.71 -9.36
C CYS A 573 -1.35 22.30 -10.43
N ALA A 574 -1.33 21.73 -11.64
CA ALA A 574 -0.55 22.22 -12.76
C ALA A 574 -0.92 23.68 -13.16
N ALA A 575 0.00 24.35 -13.85
CA ALA A 575 -0.19 25.69 -14.38
C ALA A 575 -1.39 25.76 -15.33
N GLY A 576 -2.31 26.72 -15.08
CA GLY A 576 -3.59 26.85 -15.80
C GLY A 576 -4.70 25.92 -15.30
N GLY A 577 -4.42 25.10 -14.28
CA GLY A 577 -5.35 24.18 -13.65
C GLY A 577 -6.45 24.84 -12.81
N ALA A 578 -7.32 24.02 -12.25
CA ALA A 578 -8.43 24.48 -11.41
C ALA A 578 -7.97 25.13 -10.09
N ALA A 579 -6.74 24.88 -9.62
CA ALA A 579 -6.13 25.57 -8.48
C ALA A 579 -6.34 27.08 -8.52
N ASP A 580 -6.17 27.67 -9.70
CA ASP A 580 -6.23 29.12 -9.89
C ASP A 580 -7.67 29.66 -9.79
N LYS A 581 -8.68 28.77 -9.81
CA LYS A 581 -10.12 29.10 -9.83
C LYS A 581 -10.86 28.61 -8.58
N LEU A 582 -10.35 27.59 -7.90
CA LEU A 582 -10.96 27.03 -6.70
C LEU A 582 -10.58 27.87 -5.48
N SER A 583 -11.43 28.85 -5.15
CA SER A 583 -11.46 29.45 -3.82
C SER A 583 -11.94 28.39 -2.83
N TRP A 584 -11.04 27.53 -2.35
CA TRP A 584 -11.28 26.79 -1.13
C TRP A 584 -11.34 27.81 0.00
N THR A 585 -12.55 28.23 0.39
CA THR A 585 -12.75 28.85 1.69
C THR A 585 -12.33 27.79 2.71
N SER A 586 -11.08 27.89 3.18
CA SER A 586 -10.59 27.13 4.32
C SER A 586 -11.63 27.34 5.41
N VAL A 587 -12.41 26.30 5.70
CA VAL A 587 -13.26 26.30 6.88
C VAL A 587 -12.27 26.24 8.02
N THR A 588 -11.86 27.40 8.52
CA THR A 588 -11.01 27.53 9.70
C THR A 588 -11.81 26.94 10.84
N ARG A 589 -11.65 25.63 11.05
CA ARG A 589 -12.36 24.89 12.07
C ARG A 589 -11.74 25.34 13.39
N THR A 590 -12.42 26.23 14.10
CA THR A 590 -12.06 26.57 15.48
C THR A 590 -12.36 25.34 16.31
N THR A 591 -11.39 24.42 16.40
CA THR A 591 -11.38 23.42 17.45
C THR A 591 -11.20 24.17 18.75
N THR A 592 -12.33 24.50 19.41
CA THR A 592 -12.31 24.80 20.84
C THR A 592 -11.75 23.55 21.51
N GLY A 593 -10.45 23.59 21.83
CA GLY A 593 -9.80 22.58 22.63
C GLY A 593 -10.55 22.47 23.93
N ALA A 594 -11.32 21.39 24.08
CA ALA A 594 -11.73 20.94 25.39
C ALA A 594 -10.45 20.42 26.05
N ASP A 595 -9.80 21.27 26.83
CA ASP A 595 -8.77 20.88 27.78
C ASP A 595 -9.37 19.79 28.67
N HIS A 596 -8.99 18.54 28.42
CA HIS A 596 -9.18 17.45 29.37
C HIS A 596 -8.22 17.67 30.54
N ALA A 597 -8.60 18.57 31.45
CA ALA A 597 -7.97 18.73 32.74
C ALA A 597 -8.26 17.49 33.60
N ALA A 598 -7.35 16.51 33.56
CA ALA A 598 -7.31 15.42 34.52
C ALA A 598 -7.07 15.99 35.93
N THR A 599 -8.13 16.00 36.73
CA THR A 599 -8.05 16.39 38.15
C THR A 599 -7.44 15.23 38.94
N SER A 600 -6.13 15.30 39.21
CA SER A 600 -5.47 14.43 40.18
C SER A 600 -5.26 15.19 41.48
N THR A 601 -6.15 14.97 42.44
CA THR A 601 -5.95 15.30 43.85
C THR A 601 -5.30 14.10 44.53
N ALA A 602 -4.00 14.17 44.80
CA ALA A 602 -3.36 13.31 45.79
C ALA A 602 -2.27 14.09 46.54
N GLN A 603 -2.62 14.37 47.79
CA GLN A 603 -1.84 14.94 48.87
C GLN A 603 -0.68 14.00 49.25
N LEU A 604 0.57 14.50 49.34
CA LEU A 604 1.54 13.98 50.31
C LEU A 604 2.64 14.99 50.64
N ARG A 605 2.92 15.06 51.95
CA ARG A 605 3.79 15.98 52.69
C ARG A 605 5.29 15.63 52.56
N GLY A 606 6.12 16.69 52.61
CA GLY A 606 7.47 16.75 53.22
C GLY A 606 8.58 16.08 52.41
N THR A 607 9.80 16.61 52.27
CA THR A 607 10.57 17.48 53.19
C THR A 607 11.81 18.04 52.47
N THR A 608 12.20 19.27 52.84
CA THR A 608 13.56 19.84 52.96
C THR A 608 14.45 20.11 51.72
N THR A 609 14.53 21.42 51.39
CA THR A 609 15.69 22.26 50.99
C THR A 609 17.08 21.63 50.83
N THR A 610 17.77 21.96 49.73
CA THR A 610 19.08 22.66 49.76
C THR A 610 19.30 23.47 48.46
N ASP A 611 19.68 24.74 48.64
CA ASP A 611 20.09 25.71 47.62
C ASP A 611 21.34 25.29 46.83
N VAL A 612 21.40 25.59 45.52
CA VAL A 612 22.59 26.17 44.86
C VAL A 612 22.14 27.07 43.71
N ALA A 613 22.62 28.32 43.74
CA ALA A 613 22.43 29.35 42.74
C ALA A 613 23.36 29.18 41.52
N ARG A 614 23.00 29.90 40.44
CA ARG A 614 23.86 30.70 39.54
C ARG A 614 23.95 30.22 38.08
N THR A 615 23.33 31.03 37.20
CA THR A 615 23.84 31.68 35.96
C THR A 615 24.62 30.76 34.99
N THR A 616 24.31 30.69 33.68
CA THR A 616 24.59 31.74 32.69
C THR A 616 24.00 31.35 31.32
N THR A 617 23.43 32.32 30.62
CA THR A 617 23.13 32.36 29.18
C THR A 617 24.40 32.33 28.32
N THR A 618 24.43 31.50 27.27
CA THR A 618 25.31 31.75 26.10
C THR A 618 24.64 31.31 24.81
N ASN A 619 24.55 32.28 23.89
CA ASN A 619 24.25 32.13 22.47
C ASN A 619 25.26 31.19 21.79
N VAL A 620 24.79 30.41 20.81
CA VAL A 620 25.64 29.67 19.88
C VAL A 620 25.51 30.33 18.51
N ASP A 621 26.55 31.08 18.14
CA ASP A 621 26.80 31.50 16.76
C ASP A 621 27.31 30.30 15.95
N ALA A 622 26.71 30.10 14.78
CA ALA A 622 27.12 29.09 13.81
C ALA A 622 28.25 29.64 12.92
N THR A 623 29.45 29.10 13.06
CA THR A 623 30.56 29.34 12.13
C THR A 623 30.64 28.22 11.10
N THR A 624 30.54 28.61 9.84
CA THR A 624 30.71 27.83 8.63
C THR A 624 32.15 27.34 8.49
N ALA A 625 32.34 26.02 8.32
CA ALA A 625 33.63 25.44 7.95
C ALA A 625 33.56 24.86 6.54
N THR A 626 34.21 25.54 5.60
CA THR A 626 34.56 25.05 4.26
C THR A 626 35.57 23.90 4.35
N VAL A 627 35.20 22.72 3.85
CA VAL A 627 36.12 21.59 3.62
C VAL A 627 36.46 21.55 2.13
N ARG A 628 37.76 21.65 1.81
CA ARG A 628 38.33 21.36 0.49
C ARG A 628 38.58 19.86 0.38
N HIS A 629 38.09 19.24 -0.69
CA HIS A 629 38.48 17.89 -1.11
C HIS A 629 39.73 17.97 -2.00
N ASP A 630 40.78 17.26 -1.60
CA ASP A 630 41.93 16.93 -2.45
C ASP A 630 41.76 15.52 -2.99
N ASP A 631 41.78 15.40 -4.32
CA ASP A 631 41.76 14.16 -5.09
C ASP A 631 43.10 13.42 -5.01
N LYS A 632 43.06 12.10 -4.78
CA LYS A 632 44.09 11.16 -5.26
C LYS A 632 43.48 9.83 -5.72
N PRO A 633 44.00 9.24 -6.81
CA PRO A 633 43.40 8.07 -7.47
C PRO A 633 43.80 6.75 -6.79
N VAL A 634 42.84 5.84 -6.69
CA VAL A 634 43.02 4.46 -6.22
C VAL A 634 43.27 3.55 -7.43
N THR A 635 44.41 2.87 -7.42
CA THR A 635 44.81 1.85 -8.40
C THR A 635 44.20 0.50 -8.02
N THR A 636 43.45 -0.09 -8.94
CA THR A 636 42.81 -1.42 -8.79
C THR A 636 43.81 -2.52 -9.16
N THR A 637 44.11 -3.42 -8.22
CA THR A 637 44.92 -4.63 -8.46
C THR A 637 44.00 -5.84 -8.62
N THR A 638 43.95 -6.37 -9.83
CA THR A 638 43.39 -7.67 -10.20
C THR A 638 44.08 -8.83 -9.46
N SER A 639 43.31 -9.66 -8.76
CA SER A 639 43.78 -10.92 -8.17
C SER A 639 43.21 -12.11 -8.96
N VAL A 640 44.13 -12.93 -9.46
CA VAL A 640 43.90 -14.16 -10.23
C VAL A 640 43.79 -15.32 -9.23
N MET A 641 42.73 -16.13 -9.32
CA MET A 641 42.63 -17.43 -8.63
C MET A 641 43.12 -18.57 -9.54
N PRO A 642 43.90 -19.54 -9.03
CA PRO A 642 44.12 -20.80 -9.70
C PRO A 642 43.26 -21.94 -9.13
N HIS A 643 42.83 -22.80 -10.05
CA HIS A 643 42.30 -24.15 -9.86
C HIS A 643 43.23 -25.04 -9.02
N HIS A 644 42.64 -25.95 -8.22
CA HIS A 644 43.19 -27.29 -8.03
C HIS A 644 42.13 -28.33 -7.61
N ASP A 645 42.12 -29.45 -8.32
CA ASP A 645 41.31 -30.65 -8.12
C ASP A 645 41.82 -31.60 -7.02
N ASP A 646 40.87 -32.45 -6.57
CA ASP A 646 40.97 -33.84 -6.10
C ASP A 646 41.42 -34.25 -4.66
N LYS A 647 40.40 -34.64 -3.86
CA LYS A 647 40.12 -35.99 -3.24
C LYS A 647 41.16 -36.69 -2.31
N PRO A 648 40.77 -37.76 -1.55
CA PRO A 648 39.76 -37.86 -0.47
C PRO A 648 40.33 -38.58 0.79
N GLY A 649 39.66 -38.53 1.95
CA GLY A 649 40.14 -39.27 3.13
C GLY A 649 39.22 -39.29 4.36
N THR A 650 38.30 -40.26 4.36
CA THR A 650 37.84 -41.11 5.48
C THR A 650 37.92 -40.66 6.96
N SER A 651 36.75 -40.83 7.61
CA SER A 651 36.48 -41.56 8.86
C SER A 651 36.22 -40.79 10.17
N ALA A 652 34.99 -41.05 10.65
CA ALA A 652 34.63 -41.54 11.98
C ALA A 652 34.48 -40.57 13.18
N ALA A 653 33.20 -40.52 13.61
CA ALA A 653 32.71 -40.80 14.96
C ALA A 653 32.89 -39.74 16.08
N ALA A 654 31.75 -39.10 16.38
CA ALA A 654 31.07 -39.05 17.68
C ALA A 654 31.87 -38.71 18.95
N THR A 655 31.49 -37.58 19.57
CA THR A 655 31.14 -37.48 21.01
C THR A 655 30.45 -36.13 21.30
N GLU A 656 29.30 -36.19 21.99
CA GLU A 656 28.66 -35.05 22.70
C GLU A 656 29.35 -34.79 24.08
N PRO A 657 28.81 -33.96 25.00
CA PRO A 657 29.04 -32.52 25.18
C PRO A 657 29.73 -32.25 26.55
N PRO A 658 29.81 -30.99 27.03
CA PRO A 658 28.86 -30.63 28.12
C PRO A 658 28.47 -29.13 28.25
N HIS A 659 27.24 -28.96 28.74
CA HIS A 659 26.71 -28.07 29.80
C HIS A 659 27.15 -26.61 30.03
N ASP A 660 26.09 -25.81 30.20
CA ASP A 660 25.87 -24.69 31.14
C ASP A 660 26.68 -23.40 31.03
N ALA A 661 25.96 -22.29 30.77
CA ALA A 661 25.73 -21.27 31.81
C ALA A 661 24.70 -20.22 31.36
N SER A 662 23.67 -20.09 32.19
CA SER A 662 22.69 -19.01 32.28
C SER A 662 23.30 -17.63 32.50
N SER A 663 22.73 -16.60 31.87
CA SER A 663 22.54 -15.31 32.56
C SER A 663 21.28 -14.61 32.04
N GLN A 664 20.39 -14.32 32.99
CA GLN A 664 19.14 -13.60 32.81
C GLN A 664 19.42 -12.09 32.77
N GLY A 665 18.86 -11.40 31.77
CA GLY A 665 18.74 -9.95 31.72
C GLY A 665 17.35 -9.61 31.22
N ALA A 666 16.46 -9.23 32.13
CA ALA A 666 15.09 -8.87 31.82
C ALA A 666 15.03 -7.47 31.18
N VAL A 667 14.64 -7.41 29.90
CA VAL A 667 14.20 -6.19 29.22
C VAL A 667 12.86 -6.50 28.57
N SER A 668 11.89 -5.65 28.89
CA SER A 668 10.49 -5.68 28.47
C SER A 668 10.34 -5.74 26.94
N ALA A 669 9.91 -6.90 26.42
CA ALA A 669 9.49 -7.09 25.03
C ALA A 669 7.98 -7.46 25.01
N SER A 670 7.13 -6.49 24.66
CA SER A 670 5.66 -6.67 24.57
C SER A 670 5.15 -6.82 23.12
N TRP A 671 5.93 -7.41 22.21
CA TRP A 671 5.56 -7.52 20.79
C TRP A 671 5.58 -8.96 20.20
N ALA A 672 5.58 -10.02 21.02
CA ALA A 672 5.69 -11.39 20.50
C ALA A 672 4.73 -12.43 21.12
N LEU A 673 3.68 -12.02 21.82
CA LEU A 673 2.67 -12.93 22.35
C LEU A 673 1.31 -12.44 21.91
N LEU A 674 0.75 -13.03 20.83
CA LEU A 674 -0.69 -13.27 20.64
C LEU A 674 -1.10 -13.81 19.24
N CYS A 675 -0.19 -14.00 18.27
CA CYS A 675 -0.55 -14.59 16.97
C CYS A 675 -0.10 -16.06 16.89
N GLY A 676 -0.96 -16.98 17.34
CA GLY A 676 -0.66 -18.41 17.32
C GLY A 676 -1.60 -19.27 18.17
N GLY A 677 -2.90 -19.09 18.05
CA GLY A 677 -3.91 -19.94 18.68
C GLY A 677 -4.07 -21.29 17.94
N LEU A 678 -3.07 -22.17 18.01
CA LEU A 678 -3.18 -23.53 17.49
C LEU A 678 -3.98 -24.40 18.50
N LEU A 679 -5.29 -24.53 18.29
CA LEU A 679 -6.11 -25.45 19.07
C LEU A 679 -5.86 -26.90 18.59
N LEU A 680 -4.93 -27.59 19.22
CA LEU A 680 -4.77 -29.05 19.12
C LEU A 680 -6.02 -29.71 19.73
N LEU A 681 -6.97 -30.12 18.87
CA LEU A 681 -8.12 -30.94 19.23
C LEU A 681 -7.66 -32.31 19.74
N PHE A 682 -7.82 -32.54 21.05
CA PHE A 682 -7.72 -33.86 21.67
C PHE A 682 -8.86 -34.76 21.18
N LEU A 683 -8.54 -35.78 20.37
CA LEU A 683 -9.36 -36.98 20.26
C LEU A 683 -9.27 -37.74 21.60
N ARG A 684 -10.28 -37.62 22.46
CA ARG A 684 -10.51 -38.57 23.55
C ARG A 684 -11.31 -39.76 23.04
N PRO A 685 -10.92 -41.00 23.39
CA PRO A 685 -11.71 -42.18 23.08
C PRO A 685 -12.95 -42.24 24.00
N LEU A 686 -14.10 -42.61 23.41
CA LEU A 686 -15.32 -42.97 24.15
C LEU A 686 -15.07 -44.23 25.01
N PRO A 687 -15.58 -44.29 26.25
CA PRO A 687 -15.51 -45.50 27.05
C PRO A 687 -16.71 -46.42 26.82
N GLY A 688 -16.42 -47.68 26.47
CA GLY A 688 -17.07 -48.87 27.03
C GLY A 688 -18.38 -49.37 26.39
N ALA A 689 -18.28 -50.47 25.64
CA ALA A 689 -19.01 -51.74 25.80
C ALA A 689 -18.60 -52.71 24.67
#